data_AF-A0A7J7E8E2-F1
#
_entry.id   AF-A0A7J7E8E2-F1
#
_cell.length_a   1.000
_cell.length_b   1.000
_cell.length_c   1.000
_cell.angle_alpha   90.00
_cell.angle_beta   90.00
_cell.angle_gamma   90.00
#
_symmetry.space_group_name_H-M   'P 1'
#
loop_
_entity.id
_entity.type
_entity.pdbx_description
1 polymer ?
#
loop_
_entity_poly.entity_id
_entity_poly.type
_entity_poly.pdbx_seq_one_letter_code
_entity_poly.pdbx_strand_id
1 'polypeptide(L)'
;MMKFRFRRQGADPQREKLKQELFAFNKTVEHGFPNQPSALAFDPELRIMAIGTRSGAVKMYPLRATASGPCEDHLLAAPCVLGSVGRVRPGREAAGRLLTLLDDSSLHLWEIIHRNGCAHLEEALSFQPPGRPGFDGASGPPSLTRVTVVLLIAAGDMAALGTEGGSIFFLDVPTLTLLEGQTLGPDEVLRSVPDDYRCGKALGPVEALQGHLRDPTKILIGYSRGLLVIWNQAAQCADRVFLGNQQLESLCWERGGGTLVSSHSDGSYAVWSADTGSSPTTQPVVATTPYGPFPCKAINKILWRSCQSGGHFIIFSGGMPRASYGDRHCVSVLQAETLVTLDFTSRIIDFFTVHSTRPEDGVCPALPRPVPSAAYPCSPRCCPTEFDEPQALAVLLEEELVVLDLQTPGWPAVPAPYLAPLHSSAITCSAHVANVPAKLWARIVSAGEQQSPQPASSSLSWPITGGRNLAQEPSQRGLLLTGHEDGTVRFWDASGVALRPLYKLSTAGLFQTDCEHADSLAQATEDDWPPFRKVGCFDPYSDDPRLGVQKVALCKYTAQMVVAGTAGQVLVLELSDAPSEQAVSVASVDLLQDREGFTWKGHERLSPRTGPLPWPTGFQPRVLVQCLPPAAVTAVTLHTEWSLVAFGTSHGFGLFDYQRKSPVLARCTLHPNDSLAMEGPLSRVKSLKKSLRQSFRRIRKSRVSGKKRAANTNSKLQEANAQLAEQACPHDVEMTPVQRRIEPRSADDSLSGVVRCLYFADTFLRDGEAGGGTGPGEMGLSWPSRKWVVVEEGWDHTFQEVSGEEGGACSVQADTLPHCLSPAAAHHGPTMWAGTNSGSVFAYALEVPAAAAGGEKRPERAVEAVLGKEVQLMHRAPVVAIAVLDGRGRPLPEPYEASRDLAQAPDMQGGHAVLIASEEQFKVSRVETLQAPAS
;
A
#
# COMPACT_ATOMS: atom_id res chain seq x y z
N MET A 1 -32.86 27.15 22.97
CA MET A 1 -31.41 26.97 23.25
C MET A 1 -31.24 26.13 24.52
N MET A 2 -31.26 24.79 24.43
CA MET A 2 -30.99 23.92 25.58
C MET A 2 -29.49 23.67 25.68
N LYS A 3 -28.86 24.19 26.74
CA LYS A 3 -27.46 23.95 27.10
C LYS A 3 -27.32 22.51 27.60
N PHE A 4 -26.57 21.67 26.88
CA PHE A 4 -26.11 20.39 27.39
C PHE A 4 -25.11 20.64 28.54
N ARG A 5 -25.59 20.64 29.78
CA ARG A 5 -24.72 20.50 30.96
C ARG A 5 -24.38 19.01 31.10
N PHE A 6 -23.23 18.60 30.57
CA PHE A 6 -22.56 17.43 31.14
C PHE A 6 -22.25 17.77 32.59
N ARG A 7 -22.90 17.10 33.56
CA ARG A 7 -22.39 17.08 34.93
C ARG A 7 -21.00 16.45 34.83
N ARG A 8 -19.94 17.26 34.87
CA ARG A 8 -18.61 16.77 35.22
C ARG A 8 -18.73 16.28 36.66
N GLN A 9 -19.02 15.00 36.85
CA GLN A 9 -18.65 14.33 38.10
C GLN A 9 -17.15 14.57 38.29
N GLY A 10 -16.73 14.87 39.52
CA GLY A 10 -15.32 15.16 39.84
C GLY A 10 -14.40 14.10 39.24
N ALA A 11 -13.21 14.52 38.80
CA ALA A 11 -12.21 13.60 38.27
C ALA A 11 -11.83 12.60 39.37
N ASP A 12 -12.38 11.39 39.31
CA ASP A 12 -11.97 10.28 40.16
C ASP A 12 -10.52 9.91 39.77
N PRO A 13 -9.55 10.10 40.68
CA PRO A 13 -8.15 9.83 40.39
C PRO A 13 -7.89 8.36 40.04
N GLN A 14 -8.68 7.41 40.55
CA GLN A 14 -8.55 5.99 40.17
C GLN A 14 -8.95 5.76 38.71
N ARG A 15 -10.01 6.44 38.25
CA ARG A 15 -10.45 6.39 36.86
C ARG A 15 -9.43 7.01 35.90
N GLU A 16 -8.80 8.12 36.27
CA GLU A 16 -7.73 8.70 35.45
C GLU A 16 -6.49 7.80 35.40
N LYS A 17 -6.15 7.13 36.49
CA LYS A 17 -5.08 6.12 36.51
C LYS A 17 -5.39 4.96 35.56
N LEU A 18 -6.59 4.38 35.63
CA LEU A 18 -7.04 3.31 34.72
C LEU A 18 -7.02 3.76 33.25
N LYS A 19 -7.41 5.01 32.96
CA LYS A 19 -7.34 5.55 31.60
C LYS A 19 -5.89 5.59 31.08
N GLN A 20 -4.96 6.04 31.92
CA GLN A 20 -3.54 6.11 31.57
C GLN A 20 -2.90 4.71 31.44
N GLU A 21 -3.38 3.72 32.19
CA GLU A 21 -2.91 2.33 32.10
C GLU A 21 -3.44 1.60 30.85
N LEU A 22 -4.68 1.88 30.41
CA LEU A 22 -5.32 1.15 29.31
C LEU A 22 -5.16 1.81 27.95
N PHE A 23 -5.09 3.15 27.88
CA PHE A 23 -5.20 3.87 26.62
C PHE A 23 -4.01 4.82 26.41
N ALA A 24 -3.25 4.56 25.35
CA ALA A 24 -2.28 5.49 24.80
C ALA A 24 -2.39 5.45 23.27
N PHE A 25 -2.63 6.59 22.64
CA PHE A 25 -2.70 6.68 21.18
C PHE A 25 -1.33 7.08 20.62
N ASN A 26 -0.69 6.14 19.93
CA ASN A 26 0.58 6.38 19.25
C ASN A 26 0.46 5.93 17.78
N LYS A 27 0.93 6.76 16.85
CA LYS A 27 1.23 6.30 15.50
C LYS A 27 2.60 5.62 15.54
N THR A 28 2.65 4.33 15.20
CA THR A 28 3.84 3.50 15.41
C THR A 28 4.74 3.46 14.18
N VAL A 29 4.24 2.93 13.06
CA VAL A 29 5.00 2.73 11.83
C VAL A 29 4.11 2.85 10.60
N GLU A 30 4.72 3.18 9.46
CA GLU A 30 4.06 3.20 8.16
C GLU A 30 4.37 1.91 7.38
N HIS A 31 3.35 1.31 6.78
CA HIS A 31 3.50 0.12 5.95
C HIS A 31 3.20 0.40 4.48
N GLY A 32 3.93 -0.27 3.59
CA GLY A 32 3.76 -0.19 2.13
C GLY A 32 4.79 0.69 1.43
N PHE A 33 4.51 1.01 0.17
CA PHE A 33 5.38 1.82 -0.69
C PHE A 33 5.18 3.34 -0.43
N PRO A 34 6.26 4.15 -0.33
CA PRO A 34 6.15 5.58 -0.09
C PRO A 34 5.49 6.30 -1.27
N ASN A 35 4.65 7.28 -0.96
CA ASN A 35 3.98 8.07 -1.99
C ASN A 35 4.96 9.03 -2.68
N GLN A 36 4.92 9.08 -4.02
CA GLN A 36 5.72 9.98 -4.85
C GLN A 36 7.21 10.01 -4.50
N PRO A 37 7.93 8.88 -4.65
CA PRO A 37 9.37 8.87 -4.57
C PRO A 37 9.98 9.83 -5.61
N SER A 38 11.05 10.49 -5.23
CA SER A 38 11.75 11.50 -6.05
C SER A 38 13.24 11.24 -6.20
N ALA A 39 13.85 10.48 -5.28
CA ALA A 39 15.27 10.21 -5.29
C ALA A 39 15.59 8.84 -4.66
N LEU A 40 16.74 8.28 -5.04
CA LEU A 40 17.22 6.99 -4.58
C LEU A 40 18.73 7.07 -4.35
N ALA A 41 19.22 6.45 -3.28
CA ALA A 41 20.63 6.12 -3.16
C ALA A 41 20.83 4.79 -2.47
N PHE A 42 22.02 4.25 -2.65
CA PHE A 42 22.44 2.97 -2.09
C PHE A 42 23.89 3.06 -1.66
N ASP A 43 24.18 2.60 -0.45
CA ASP A 43 25.53 2.43 0.06
C ASP A 43 25.95 0.95 -0.08
N PRO A 44 26.95 0.62 -0.92
CA PRO A 44 27.37 -0.77 -1.13
C PRO A 44 28.11 -1.42 0.05
N GLU A 45 28.68 -0.63 0.98
CA GLU A 45 29.41 -1.15 2.14
C GLU A 45 28.45 -1.51 3.27
N LEU A 46 27.56 -0.57 3.59
CA LEU A 46 26.50 -0.74 4.57
C LEU A 46 25.36 -1.60 4.03
N ARG A 47 25.23 -1.70 2.70
CA ARG A 47 24.11 -2.36 2.00
C ARG A 47 22.74 -1.81 2.41
N ILE A 48 22.67 -0.48 2.59
CA ILE A 48 21.44 0.22 2.96
C ILE A 48 20.99 1.05 1.76
N MET A 49 19.69 1.01 1.49
CA MET A 49 19.04 1.84 0.48
C MET A 49 18.30 2.99 1.16
N ALA A 50 18.30 4.16 0.55
CA ALA A 50 17.53 5.31 0.99
C ALA A 50 16.64 5.85 -0.15
N ILE A 51 15.40 6.18 0.18
CA ILE A 51 14.41 6.73 -0.75
C ILE A 51 13.98 8.11 -0.25
N GLY A 52 14.10 9.12 -1.11
CA GLY A 52 13.53 10.46 -0.90
C GLY A 52 12.15 10.58 -1.56
N THR A 53 11.24 11.34 -0.96
CA THR A 53 9.91 11.63 -1.52
C THR A 53 9.71 13.12 -1.81
N ARG A 54 8.71 13.45 -2.65
CA ARG A 54 8.34 14.84 -2.96
C ARG A 54 7.78 15.63 -1.77
N SER A 55 7.27 14.95 -0.74
CA SER A 55 6.91 15.62 0.52
C SER A 55 8.15 16.03 1.32
N GLY A 56 9.35 15.80 0.76
CA GLY A 56 10.62 15.80 1.44
C GLY A 56 10.57 14.75 2.53
N ALA A 57 10.56 13.45 2.24
CA ALA A 57 10.78 12.36 3.22
C ALA A 57 11.85 11.38 2.75
N VAL A 58 12.93 11.28 3.51
CA VAL A 58 13.98 10.27 3.49
C VAL A 58 13.55 9.06 4.31
N LYS A 59 13.54 7.90 3.68
CA LYS A 59 13.32 6.61 4.33
C LYS A 59 14.51 5.69 4.06
N MET A 60 15.12 5.17 5.12
CA MET A 60 16.22 4.21 5.02
C MET A 60 15.73 2.77 5.21
N TYR A 61 16.23 1.85 4.39
CA TYR A 61 15.83 0.44 4.34
C TYR A 61 17.05 -0.48 4.51
N PRO A 62 17.33 -0.95 5.73
CA PRO A 62 18.20 -2.08 6.02
C PRO A 62 17.45 -3.42 5.86
N LEU A 63 18.15 -4.57 5.85
CA LEU A 63 17.59 -5.90 6.20
C LEU A 63 18.71 -6.87 6.59
N ARG A 64 18.51 -7.81 7.52
CA ARG A 64 19.33 -9.05 7.53
C ARG A 64 18.42 -10.25 7.62
N ALA A 65 18.47 -11.14 6.64
CA ALA A 65 17.85 -12.45 6.73
C ALA A 65 18.69 -13.37 7.64
N THR A 66 18.08 -13.97 8.67
CA THR A 66 18.67 -15.07 9.44
C THR A 66 18.09 -16.41 8.96
N ALA A 67 18.75 -17.52 9.32
CA ALA A 67 18.40 -18.89 8.90
C ALA A 67 16.99 -19.37 9.29
N SER A 68 16.23 -18.59 10.08
CA SER A 68 14.83 -18.81 10.44
C SER A 68 13.82 -18.01 9.60
N GLY A 69 14.27 -17.38 8.50
CA GLY A 69 13.46 -16.50 7.66
C GLY A 69 13.90 -15.03 7.81
N PRO A 70 13.54 -14.15 6.85
CA PRO A 70 13.83 -12.73 6.98
C PRO A 70 13.06 -12.17 8.18
N CYS A 71 13.71 -11.45 9.09
CA CYS A 71 13.08 -10.81 10.25
C CYS A 71 13.18 -9.28 10.10
N GLU A 72 12.17 -8.58 10.61
CA GLU A 72 11.56 -7.34 10.11
C GLU A 72 12.41 -6.05 10.18
N ASP A 73 12.00 -5.00 9.47
CA ASP A 73 12.78 -3.76 9.30
C ASP A 73 12.25 -2.61 10.14
N HIS A 74 13.15 -1.79 10.71
CA HIS A 74 12.79 -0.48 11.24
C HIS A 74 13.02 0.59 10.17
N LEU A 75 11.97 1.36 9.91
CA LEU A 75 11.98 2.56 9.10
C LEU A 75 12.49 3.73 9.94
N LEU A 76 13.64 4.30 9.55
CA LEU A 76 13.99 5.64 9.96
C LEU A 76 13.47 6.58 8.87
N ALA A 77 12.41 7.31 9.20
CA ALA A 77 11.79 8.31 8.34
C ALA A 77 12.14 9.70 8.86
N ALA A 78 12.73 10.53 8.01
CA ALA A 78 12.96 11.95 8.30
C ALA A 78 12.77 12.75 7.02
N PRO A 79 12.45 14.05 7.05
CA PRO A 79 12.03 14.75 5.84
C PRO A 79 13.18 15.10 4.87
N CYS A 80 13.30 14.61 3.62
CA CYS A 80 14.12 15.22 2.52
C CYS A 80 14.11 14.48 1.14
N VAL A 81 14.62 15.13 0.09
CA VAL A 81 14.94 14.61 -1.28
C VAL A 81 16.44 14.27 -1.34
N LEU A 82 16.78 13.07 -1.82
CA LEU A 82 18.09 12.46 -1.60
C LEU A 82 19.20 12.96 -2.54
N GLY A 83 20.34 13.29 -1.94
CA GLY A 83 21.67 13.32 -2.53
C GLY A 83 22.47 12.12 -1.99
N SER A 84 23.71 11.95 -2.41
CA SER A 84 24.53 10.76 -2.17
C SER A 84 24.67 10.30 -0.70
N VAL A 85 24.68 8.98 -0.48
CA VAL A 85 25.09 8.32 0.79
C VAL A 85 26.59 8.05 0.73
N GLY A 86 27.35 8.33 1.79
CA GLY A 86 28.77 8.00 1.85
C GLY A 86 29.30 7.90 3.29
N ARG A 87 30.34 7.08 3.48
CA ARG A 87 30.99 6.85 4.77
C ARG A 87 32.47 7.29 4.76
N VAL A 88 32.87 7.96 5.84
CA VAL A 88 34.28 8.23 6.22
C VAL A 88 34.74 7.23 7.31
N ARG A 89 36.01 6.81 7.29
CA ARG A 89 36.77 6.28 8.46
C ARG A 89 38.29 6.54 8.27
N PRO A 90 39.14 6.62 9.34
CA PRO A 90 38.91 6.30 10.78
C PRO A 90 39.45 7.33 11.83
N GLY A 91 38.90 7.34 13.06
CA GLY A 91 39.54 8.01 14.21
C GLY A 91 38.70 8.21 15.49
N ARG A 92 37.38 8.36 15.39
CA ARG A 92 36.40 8.25 16.48
C ARG A 92 35.15 7.57 15.88
N GLU A 93 34.32 6.96 16.72
CA GLU A 93 33.20 6.08 16.37
C GLU A 93 32.52 6.43 15.03
N ALA A 94 32.60 5.54 14.04
CA ALA A 94 32.11 5.85 12.70
C ALA A 94 30.59 5.74 12.59
N ALA A 95 29.91 6.88 12.71
CA ALA A 95 28.52 7.05 12.34
C ALA A 95 28.36 6.98 10.80
N GLY A 96 27.25 6.42 10.33
CA GLY A 96 26.86 6.54 8.91
C GLY A 96 26.30 7.93 8.66
N ARG A 97 26.67 8.54 7.53
CA ARG A 97 26.21 9.87 7.12
C ARG A 97 25.48 9.82 5.78
N LEU A 98 24.50 10.69 5.61
CA LEU A 98 23.75 10.85 4.37
C LEU A 98 23.64 12.35 4.07
N LEU A 99 23.96 12.76 2.85
CA LEU A 99 23.82 14.15 2.40
C LEU A 99 22.65 14.25 1.43
N THR A 100 21.68 15.11 1.68
CA THR A 100 20.48 15.27 0.85
C THR A 100 20.42 16.63 0.18
N LEU A 101 19.95 16.69 -1.06
CA LEU A 101 19.77 17.92 -1.85
C LEU A 101 18.29 18.10 -2.20
N LEU A 102 17.70 19.21 -1.77
CA LEU A 102 16.32 19.58 -2.07
C LEU A 102 16.18 20.38 -3.36
N ASP A 103 14.94 20.54 -3.83
CA ASP A 103 14.61 21.28 -5.05
C ASP A 103 14.87 22.80 -4.93
N ASP A 104 14.80 23.34 -3.71
CA ASP A 104 15.23 24.69 -3.34
C ASP A 104 16.76 24.88 -3.26
N SER A 105 17.52 23.84 -3.64
CA SER A 105 18.99 23.77 -3.58
C SER A 105 19.59 23.74 -2.16
N SER A 106 18.80 23.51 -1.12
CA SER A 106 19.32 23.30 0.24
C SER A 106 19.94 21.91 0.40
N LEU A 107 21.04 21.86 1.16
CA LEU A 107 21.78 20.66 1.53
C LEU A 107 21.50 20.31 2.99
N HIS A 108 21.18 19.05 3.28
CA HIS A 108 20.99 18.57 4.66
C HIS A 108 21.87 17.36 4.93
N LEU A 109 22.58 17.38 6.05
CA LEU A 109 23.40 16.29 6.53
C LEU A 109 22.65 15.51 7.60
N TRP A 110 22.52 14.22 7.39
CA TRP A 110 21.89 13.28 8.31
C TRP A 110 22.95 12.36 8.92
N GLU A 111 22.85 12.10 10.22
CA GLU A 111 23.73 11.19 10.93
C GLU A 111 22.97 10.05 11.60
N ILE A 112 23.54 8.84 11.53
CA ILE A 112 23.03 7.68 12.25
C ILE A 112 23.64 7.65 13.65
N ILE A 113 22.87 8.12 14.62
CA ILE A 113 23.28 8.23 16.03
C ILE A 113 22.79 7.00 16.79
N HIS A 114 23.66 6.42 17.62
CA HIS A 114 23.30 5.31 18.48
C HIS A 114 22.88 5.83 19.85
N ARG A 115 21.61 5.62 20.23
CA ARG A 115 21.09 5.94 21.58
C ARG A 115 20.43 4.70 22.16
N ASN A 116 20.73 4.38 23.41
CA ASN A 116 20.17 3.24 24.14
C ASN A 116 20.29 1.88 23.41
N GLY A 117 21.35 1.68 22.63
CA GLY A 117 21.57 0.46 21.84
C GLY A 117 20.79 0.38 20.52
N CYS A 118 19.98 1.40 20.19
CA CYS A 118 19.26 1.53 18.92
C CYS A 118 19.90 2.61 18.03
N ALA A 119 19.76 2.46 16.72
CA ALA A 119 20.18 3.45 15.74
C ALA A 119 19.02 4.40 15.39
N HIS A 120 19.29 5.70 15.40
CA HIS A 120 18.36 6.77 15.05
C HIS A 120 18.95 7.63 13.95
N LEU A 121 18.12 8.06 13.00
CA LEU A 121 18.50 9.02 11.97
C LEU A 121 18.10 10.41 12.46
N GLU A 122 19.06 11.29 12.62
CA GLU A 122 18.83 12.68 13.01
C GLU A 122 19.46 13.63 11.99
N GLU A 123 18.80 14.76 11.72
CA GLU A 123 19.37 15.85 10.95
C GLU A 123 20.44 16.54 11.80
N ALA A 124 21.68 16.56 11.32
CA ALA A 124 22.80 17.17 12.02
C ALA A 124 22.98 18.63 11.62
N LEU A 125 22.97 18.93 10.32
CA LEU A 125 23.23 20.26 9.77
C LEU A 125 22.39 20.50 8.51
N SER A 126 22.04 21.77 8.27
CA SER A 126 21.47 22.23 7.00
C SER A 126 22.25 23.43 6.49
N PHE A 127 22.39 23.50 5.17
CA PHE A 127 23.10 24.56 4.47
C PHE A 127 22.27 25.01 3.27
N GLN A 128 21.93 26.29 3.24
CA GLN A 128 21.30 26.91 2.09
C GLN A 128 22.35 27.72 1.34
N PRO A 129 22.61 27.41 0.06
CA PRO A 129 23.55 28.20 -0.72
C PRO A 129 23.11 29.67 -0.80
N PRO A 130 24.05 30.64 -0.78
CA PRO A 130 23.72 32.05 -0.88
C PRO A 130 23.01 32.35 -2.21
N GLY A 131 21.74 32.76 -2.12
CA GLY A 131 20.91 33.17 -3.26
C GLY A 131 21.43 34.45 -3.92
N ARG A 132 20.92 34.75 -5.12
CA ARG A 132 21.26 35.97 -5.88
C ARG A 132 21.17 37.21 -4.96
N PRO A 133 22.25 37.99 -4.79
CA PRO A 133 22.10 39.35 -4.30
C PRO A 133 21.17 40.10 -5.25
N GLY A 134 20.18 40.80 -4.67
CA GLY A 134 19.42 41.80 -5.40
C GLY A 134 20.37 42.78 -6.10
N PHE A 135 19.87 43.38 -7.17
CA PHE A 135 20.55 44.31 -8.06
C PHE A 135 21.14 45.51 -7.28
N ASP A 136 22.30 45.35 -6.64
CA ASP A 136 23.21 46.40 -6.15
C ASP A 136 24.47 45.77 -5.51
N GLY A 137 25.65 46.00 -6.11
CA GLY A 137 26.94 45.79 -5.44
C GLY A 137 27.92 44.86 -6.14
N ALA A 138 28.88 45.43 -6.86
CA ALA A 138 30.09 44.77 -7.36
C ALA A 138 31.06 44.47 -6.19
N SER A 139 30.88 43.35 -5.49
CA SER A 139 31.91 42.68 -4.62
C SER A 139 31.37 41.50 -3.79
N GLY A 140 30.24 40.89 -4.17
CA GLY A 140 29.77 39.65 -3.52
C GLY A 140 30.43 38.38 -4.07
N PRO A 141 30.54 37.29 -3.29
CA PRO A 141 30.93 35.98 -3.82
C PRO A 141 29.97 35.57 -4.97
N PRO A 142 30.45 34.80 -5.97
CA PRO A 142 29.60 34.38 -7.08
C PRO A 142 28.35 33.68 -6.53
N SER A 143 27.17 34.19 -6.85
CA SER A 143 25.89 33.59 -6.41
C SER A 143 25.87 32.13 -6.84
N LEU A 144 25.63 31.21 -5.90
CA LEU A 144 25.62 29.80 -6.22
C LEU A 144 24.40 29.53 -7.10
N THR A 145 24.63 29.35 -8.41
CA THR A 145 23.59 28.87 -9.32
C THR A 145 23.13 27.49 -8.86
N ARG A 146 21.89 27.11 -9.18
CA ARG A 146 21.27 25.85 -8.79
C ARG A 146 22.24 24.66 -8.95
N VAL A 147 22.33 23.85 -7.89
CA VAL A 147 23.18 22.65 -7.84
C VAL A 147 22.53 21.57 -8.69
N THR A 148 23.29 20.95 -9.58
CA THR A 148 22.83 19.88 -10.47
C THR A 148 23.28 18.50 -10.01
N VAL A 149 24.53 18.37 -9.53
CA VAL A 149 25.14 17.10 -9.14
C VAL A 149 25.97 17.28 -7.88
N VAL A 150 25.92 16.28 -6.99
CA VAL A 150 26.70 16.23 -5.76
C VAL A 150 27.53 14.95 -5.73
N LEU A 151 28.84 15.11 -5.60
CA LEU A 151 29.80 14.00 -5.47
C LEU A 151 30.50 14.09 -4.12
N LEU A 152 30.40 13.04 -3.31
CA LEU A 152 31.23 12.90 -2.10
C LEU A 152 32.65 12.44 -2.52
N ILE A 153 33.66 13.15 -2.03
CA ILE A 153 35.10 12.90 -2.28
C ILE A 153 35.85 12.83 -0.94
N ALA A 154 37.14 12.49 -0.99
CA ALA A 154 38.00 12.37 0.20
C ALA A 154 37.36 11.48 1.30
N ALA A 155 36.87 10.30 0.89
CA ALA A 155 36.13 9.37 1.75
C ALA A 155 34.85 9.95 2.40
N GLY A 156 34.31 11.07 1.91
CA GLY A 156 33.07 11.67 2.41
C GLY A 156 33.26 12.87 3.35
N ASP A 157 34.49 13.33 3.58
CA ASP A 157 34.75 14.55 4.34
C ASP A 157 34.54 15.82 3.50
N MET A 158 34.60 15.71 2.18
CA MET A 158 34.40 16.83 1.25
C MET A 158 33.38 16.45 0.18
N ALA A 159 32.59 17.42 -0.29
CA ALA A 159 31.65 17.26 -1.39
C ALA A 159 31.98 18.23 -2.52
N ALA A 160 31.95 17.74 -3.76
CA ALA A 160 32.01 18.56 -4.97
C ALA A 160 30.58 18.81 -5.48
N LEU A 161 30.22 20.07 -5.64
CA LEU A 161 28.91 20.56 -6.05
C LEU A 161 29.00 21.12 -7.47
N GLY A 162 28.49 20.38 -8.45
CA GLY A 162 28.33 20.85 -9.82
C GLY A 162 27.12 21.76 -9.95
N THR A 163 27.22 22.80 -10.77
CA THR A 163 26.16 23.80 -10.91
C THR A 163 25.68 23.99 -12.34
N GLU A 164 24.49 24.55 -12.51
CA GLU A 164 23.96 24.94 -13.83
C GLU A 164 24.86 25.94 -14.57
N GLY A 165 25.63 26.75 -13.82
CA GLY A 165 26.60 27.70 -14.38
C GLY A 165 27.90 27.07 -14.90
N GLY A 166 28.12 25.76 -14.71
CA GLY A 166 29.34 25.08 -15.14
C GLY A 166 30.50 25.18 -14.14
N SER A 167 30.30 25.83 -12.99
CA SER A 167 31.28 25.88 -11.90
C SER A 167 31.13 24.71 -10.95
N ILE A 168 32.23 24.29 -10.33
CA ILE A 168 32.24 23.27 -9.27
C ILE A 168 32.72 23.93 -7.97
N PHE A 169 31.89 23.86 -6.94
CA PHE A 169 32.23 24.31 -5.59
C PHE A 169 32.59 23.13 -4.72
N PHE A 170 33.56 23.30 -3.82
CA PHE A 170 33.91 22.28 -2.83
C PHE A 170 33.36 22.68 -1.47
N LEU A 171 32.80 21.71 -0.75
CA LEU A 171 32.13 21.87 0.53
C LEU A 171 32.78 20.92 1.55
N ASP A 172 33.11 21.43 2.73
CA ASP A 172 33.45 20.60 3.88
C ASP A 172 32.17 19.98 4.46
N VAL A 173 32.04 18.65 4.40
CA VAL A 173 30.81 17.94 4.79
C VAL A 173 30.54 18.03 6.30
N PRO A 174 31.52 17.84 7.21
CA PRO A 174 31.28 17.91 8.64
C PRO A 174 30.77 19.26 9.16
N THR A 175 31.10 20.36 8.47
CA THR A 175 30.65 21.71 8.86
C THR A 175 29.61 22.31 7.91
N LEU A 176 29.38 21.68 6.75
CA LEU A 176 28.65 22.24 5.61
C LEU A 176 29.11 23.66 5.24
N THR A 177 30.42 23.90 5.22
CA THR A 177 31.01 25.19 4.82
C THR A 177 31.69 25.11 3.46
N LEU A 178 31.54 26.15 2.63
CA LEU A 178 32.18 26.23 1.32
C LEU A 178 33.67 26.50 1.49
N LEU A 179 34.50 25.74 0.77
CA LEU A 179 35.95 25.92 0.76
C LEU A 179 36.31 27.06 -0.19
N GLU A 180 36.43 28.26 0.37
CA GLU A 180 36.80 29.47 -0.36
C GLU A 180 38.17 29.31 -1.06
N GLY A 181 38.24 29.71 -2.32
CA GLY A 181 39.48 29.66 -3.11
C GLY A 181 39.80 28.33 -3.78
N GLN A 182 38.99 27.28 -3.59
CA GLN A 182 39.12 25.99 -4.30
C GLN A 182 38.11 25.79 -5.44
N THR A 183 37.25 26.78 -5.70
CA THR A 183 36.22 26.70 -6.75
C THR A 183 36.85 26.50 -8.13
N LEU A 184 36.45 25.43 -8.83
CA LEU A 184 36.83 25.20 -10.21
C LEU A 184 35.86 25.95 -11.13
N GLY A 185 36.35 27.04 -11.72
CA GLY A 185 35.58 27.84 -12.69
C GLY A 185 35.60 27.20 -14.09
N PRO A 186 34.56 27.44 -14.92
CA PRO A 186 34.51 26.92 -16.29
C PRO A 186 35.69 27.42 -17.15
N ASP A 187 36.18 28.64 -16.89
CA ASP A 187 37.32 29.22 -17.60
C ASP A 187 38.63 28.46 -17.35
N GLU A 188 38.78 27.86 -16.17
CA GLU A 188 39.97 27.07 -15.83
C GLU A 188 40.02 25.76 -16.61
N VAL A 189 38.86 25.16 -16.80
CA VAL A 189 38.70 23.97 -17.62
C VAL A 189 38.89 24.31 -19.09
N LEU A 190 38.31 25.43 -19.56
CA LEU A 190 38.48 25.91 -20.94
C LEU A 190 39.95 26.14 -21.30
N ARG A 191 40.79 26.59 -20.35
CA ARG A 191 42.25 26.75 -20.53
C ARG A 191 42.99 25.45 -20.91
N SER A 192 42.36 24.29 -20.74
CA SER A 192 42.94 22.99 -21.11
C SER A 192 42.43 22.45 -22.46
N VAL A 193 41.49 23.14 -23.10
CA VAL A 193 40.84 22.71 -24.36
C VAL A 193 41.42 23.47 -25.57
N PRO A 194 41.49 22.87 -26.78
CA PRO A 194 41.94 23.58 -27.99
C PRO A 194 41.17 24.86 -28.30
N ASP A 195 41.84 25.86 -28.87
CA ASP A 195 41.24 27.18 -29.15
C ASP A 195 40.00 27.10 -30.04
N ASP A 196 39.98 26.21 -31.04
CA ASP A 196 38.83 25.98 -31.92
C ASP A 196 37.54 25.61 -31.15
N TYR A 197 37.67 24.94 -30.01
CA TYR A 197 36.54 24.57 -29.17
C TYR A 197 36.10 25.71 -28.25
N ARG A 198 37.04 26.54 -27.80
CA ARG A 198 36.83 27.73 -26.94
C ARG A 198 36.04 28.83 -27.66
N CYS A 199 36.21 28.95 -28.97
CA CYS A 199 35.52 29.92 -29.82
C CYS A 199 33.98 29.73 -29.91
N GLY A 200 33.42 28.73 -29.21
CA GLY A 200 32.00 28.36 -29.25
C GLY A 200 31.14 28.90 -28.10
N LYS A 201 29.94 28.31 -27.94
CA LYS A 201 28.98 28.58 -26.84
C LYS A 201 29.53 28.14 -25.48
N ALA A 202 28.95 28.63 -24.39
CA ALA A 202 29.28 28.20 -23.01
C ALA A 202 29.29 26.67 -22.85
N LEU A 203 30.08 26.15 -21.90
CA LEU A 203 30.18 24.71 -21.61
C LEU A 203 28.83 24.09 -21.20
N GLY A 204 27.95 24.91 -20.63
CA GLY A 204 26.66 24.48 -20.08
C GLY A 204 26.76 23.91 -18.67
N PRO A 205 25.64 23.40 -18.13
CA PRO A 205 25.60 22.76 -16.81
C PRO A 205 26.59 21.61 -16.66
N VAL A 206 27.02 21.39 -15.41
CA VAL A 206 27.70 20.15 -15.02
C VAL A 206 26.65 19.05 -14.89
N GLU A 207 26.65 18.09 -15.82
CA GLU A 207 25.66 17.00 -15.87
C GLU A 207 26.10 15.77 -15.06
N ALA A 208 27.42 15.58 -14.89
CA ALA A 208 27.95 14.45 -14.14
C ALA A 208 29.28 14.77 -13.44
N LEU A 209 29.43 14.24 -12.22
CA LEU A 209 30.67 14.24 -11.43
C LEU A 209 30.93 12.85 -10.88
N GLN A 210 32.12 12.32 -11.10
CA GLN A 210 32.55 11.03 -10.54
C GLN A 210 34.00 11.06 -10.06
N GLY A 211 34.26 10.52 -8.88
CA GLY A 211 35.62 10.37 -8.36
C GLY A 211 36.27 9.09 -8.90
N HIS A 212 37.58 9.11 -9.10
CA HIS A 212 38.31 7.90 -9.46
C HIS A 212 38.46 6.98 -8.24
N LEU A 213 37.96 5.74 -8.33
CA LEU A 213 37.90 4.82 -7.18
C LEU A 213 39.28 4.47 -6.58
N ARG A 214 40.35 4.47 -7.38
CA ARG A 214 41.72 4.15 -6.90
C ARG A 214 42.58 5.38 -6.62
N ASP A 215 42.16 6.56 -7.09
CA ASP A 215 42.94 7.79 -7.03
C ASP A 215 42.02 8.95 -6.63
N PRO A 216 41.92 9.25 -5.32
CA PRO A 216 41.00 10.25 -4.83
C PRO A 216 41.34 11.68 -5.30
N THR A 217 42.51 11.89 -5.92
CA THR A 217 42.89 13.21 -6.46
C THR A 217 42.27 13.51 -7.81
N LYS A 218 41.69 12.49 -8.49
CA LYS A 218 41.12 12.64 -9.83
C LYS A 218 39.61 12.65 -9.80
N ILE A 219 39.03 13.64 -10.48
CA ILE A 219 37.59 13.82 -10.63
C ILE A 219 37.27 13.88 -12.12
N LEU A 220 36.32 13.08 -12.55
CA LEU A 220 35.74 13.13 -13.88
C LEU A 220 34.57 14.10 -13.90
N ILE A 221 34.62 15.06 -14.81
CA ILE A 221 33.64 16.12 -14.98
C ILE A 221 33.02 15.98 -16.37
N GLY A 222 31.69 15.91 -16.43
CA GLY A 222 30.92 15.92 -17.67
C GLY A 222 30.07 17.16 -17.79
N TYR A 223 30.26 17.92 -18.88
CA TYR A 223 29.46 19.10 -19.21
C TYR A 223 28.40 18.79 -20.26
N SER A 224 27.26 19.49 -20.20
CA SER A 224 26.12 19.26 -21.10
C SER A 224 26.48 19.39 -22.58
N ARG A 225 27.42 20.27 -22.95
CA ARG A 225 27.89 20.41 -24.34
C ARG A 225 28.59 19.15 -24.90
N GLY A 226 28.90 18.16 -24.05
CA GLY A 226 29.60 16.93 -24.44
C GLY A 226 31.10 16.94 -24.10
N LEU A 227 31.59 17.96 -23.40
CA LEU A 227 32.97 18.00 -22.90
C LEU A 227 33.11 17.08 -21.68
N LEU A 228 34.05 16.14 -21.73
CA LEU A 228 34.44 15.33 -20.58
C LEU A 228 35.87 15.65 -20.19
N VAL A 229 36.14 15.82 -18.89
CA VAL A 229 37.46 16.18 -18.39
C VAL A 229 37.80 15.33 -17.18
N ILE A 230 38.97 14.69 -17.20
CA ILE A 230 39.57 14.14 -15.98
C ILE A 230 40.43 15.24 -15.38
N TRP A 231 39.98 15.80 -14.26
CA TRP A 231 40.64 16.86 -13.53
C TRP A 231 41.47 16.29 -12.39
N ASN A 232 42.72 16.73 -12.27
CA ASN A 232 43.58 16.42 -11.15
C ASN A 232 43.52 17.55 -10.13
N GLN A 233 42.88 17.29 -8.99
CA GLN A 233 42.69 18.27 -7.93
C GLN A 233 44.00 18.68 -7.26
N ALA A 234 44.97 17.78 -7.14
CA ALA A 234 46.25 18.08 -6.51
C ALA A 234 47.12 18.98 -7.41
N ALA A 235 47.12 18.72 -8.71
CA ALA A 235 47.88 19.49 -9.69
C ALA A 235 47.14 20.74 -10.23
N GLN A 236 45.83 20.85 -9.96
CA GLN A 236 44.95 21.90 -10.48
C GLN A 236 45.05 22.03 -12.01
N CYS A 237 45.03 20.89 -12.71
CA CYS A 237 45.07 20.83 -14.16
C CYS A 237 44.21 19.69 -14.71
N ALA A 238 43.87 19.77 -16.00
CA ALA A 238 43.20 18.68 -16.70
C ALA A 238 44.24 17.63 -17.13
N ASP A 239 44.08 16.40 -16.64
CA ASP A 239 44.89 15.25 -17.06
C ASP A 239 44.50 14.79 -18.47
N ARG A 240 43.18 14.73 -18.75
CA ARG A 240 42.64 14.27 -20.03
C ARG A 240 41.39 15.07 -20.38
N VAL A 241 41.21 15.28 -21.69
CA VAL A 241 40.07 16.01 -22.26
C VAL A 241 39.47 15.17 -23.40
N PHE A 242 38.16 15.01 -23.39
CA PHE A 242 37.39 14.31 -24.42
C PHE A 242 36.35 15.26 -25.01
N LEU A 243 36.34 15.37 -26.33
CA LEU A 243 35.49 16.32 -27.06
C LEU A 243 34.32 15.55 -27.71
N GLY A 244 33.24 15.39 -26.96
CA GLY A 244 31.98 14.86 -27.49
C GLY A 244 31.27 15.86 -28.40
N ASN A 245 30.56 15.34 -29.40
CA ASN A 245 29.78 16.12 -30.37
C ASN A 245 28.27 16.11 -30.09
N GLN A 246 27.82 15.30 -29.12
CA GLN A 246 26.42 15.19 -28.69
C GLN A 246 26.24 15.72 -27.28
N GLN A 247 25.04 16.23 -26.98
CA GLN A 247 24.70 16.70 -25.64
C GLN A 247 24.75 15.53 -24.64
N LEU A 248 25.46 15.73 -23.54
CA LEU A 248 25.66 14.73 -22.48
C LEU A 248 24.45 14.67 -21.56
N GLU A 249 24.05 13.46 -21.18
CA GLU A 249 22.98 13.19 -20.21
C GLU A 249 23.49 12.43 -18.98
N SER A 250 24.39 11.45 -19.18
CA SER A 250 24.99 10.68 -18.09
C SER A 250 26.39 10.21 -18.44
N LEU A 251 27.17 9.91 -17.40
CA LEU A 251 28.56 9.50 -17.51
C LEU A 251 28.85 8.41 -16.49
N CYS A 252 29.64 7.41 -16.86
CA CYS A 252 30.07 6.33 -15.99
C CYS A 252 31.56 6.07 -16.18
N TRP A 253 32.34 6.12 -15.10
CA TRP A 253 33.73 5.71 -15.04
C TRP A 253 33.79 4.24 -14.62
N GLU A 254 34.42 3.40 -15.43
CA GLU A 254 34.68 2.01 -15.09
C GLU A 254 35.54 1.90 -13.82
N ARG A 255 35.29 0.87 -13.00
CA ARG A 255 36.03 0.60 -11.76
C ARG A 255 37.54 0.43 -11.95
N GLY A 256 37.97 -0.11 -13.09
CA GLY A 256 39.38 -0.23 -13.47
C GLY A 256 40.04 1.10 -13.85
N GLY A 257 39.25 2.15 -14.09
CA GLY A 257 39.72 3.49 -14.48
C GLY A 257 40.04 3.65 -15.96
N GLY A 258 40.16 2.56 -16.72
CA GLY A 258 40.59 2.55 -18.13
C GLY A 258 39.51 2.94 -19.14
N THR A 259 38.23 2.86 -18.79
CA THR A 259 37.12 3.12 -19.72
C THR A 259 36.13 4.13 -19.15
N LEU A 260 35.67 5.05 -20.01
CA LEU A 260 34.59 5.99 -19.72
C LEU A 260 33.41 5.70 -20.65
N VAL A 261 32.18 5.79 -20.15
CA VAL A 261 30.97 5.59 -20.95
C VAL A 261 30.06 6.80 -20.78
N SER A 262 29.75 7.49 -21.87
CA SER A 262 28.84 8.63 -21.90
C SER A 262 27.53 8.28 -22.61
N SER A 263 26.41 8.81 -22.14
CA SER A 263 25.12 8.72 -22.81
C SER A 263 24.60 10.10 -23.23
N HIS A 264 23.79 10.12 -24.28
CA HIS A 264 23.47 11.35 -25.00
C HIS A 264 21.97 11.55 -25.26
N SER A 265 21.61 12.80 -25.57
CA SER A 265 20.22 13.24 -25.77
C SER A 265 19.55 12.71 -27.04
N ASP A 266 20.35 12.27 -28.02
CA ASP A 266 19.91 11.64 -29.26
C ASP A 266 19.58 10.14 -29.11
N GLY A 267 19.82 9.58 -27.92
CA GLY A 267 19.61 8.16 -27.62
C GLY A 267 20.81 7.27 -27.95
N SER A 268 21.99 7.85 -28.17
CA SER A 268 23.25 7.13 -28.32
C SER A 268 24.03 7.02 -27.00
N TYR A 269 24.97 6.08 -26.97
CA TYR A 269 26.04 6.07 -25.98
C TYR A 269 27.40 5.91 -26.68
N ALA A 270 28.44 6.42 -26.03
CA ALA A 270 29.82 6.36 -26.50
C ALA A 270 30.76 5.82 -25.43
N VAL A 271 31.76 5.04 -25.84
CA VAL A 271 32.80 4.44 -24.99
C VAL A 271 34.14 5.07 -25.34
N TRP A 272 34.85 5.57 -24.34
CA TRP A 272 36.11 6.28 -24.46
C TRP A 272 37.20 5.54 -23.69
N SER A 273 38.40 5.44 -24.27
CA SER A 273 39.58 4.95 -23.55
C SER A 273 40.18 6.09 -22.70
N ALA A 274 40.39 5.83 -21.42
CA ALA A 274 41.04 6.72 -20.48
C ALA A 274 42.58 6.59 -20.47
N ASP A 275 43.15 5.79 -21.39
CA ASP A 275 44.58 5.51 -21.44
C ASP A 275 45.45 6.77 -21.62
N THR A 276 46.72 6.65 -21.24
CA THR A 276 47.67 7.75 -21.06
C THR A 276 48.09 8.36 -22.40
N GLY A 277 47.47 9.48 -22.78
CA GLY A 277 47.86 10.32 -23.91
C GLY A 277 47.85 11.80 -23.52
N SER A 278 48.68 12.63 -24.15
CA SER A 278 48.75 14.08 -23.87
C SER A 278 47.79 14.92 -24.73
N SER A 279 47.27 14.37 -25.82
CA SER A 279 46.35 15.08 -26.73
C SER A 279 44.87 14.88 -26.38
N PRO A 280 44.00 15.86 -26.67
CA PRO A 280 42.55 15.72 -26.52
C PRO A 280 42.01 14.58 -27.40
N THR A 281 41.14 13.75 -26.84
CA THR A 281 40.51 12.64 -27.57
C THR A 281 39.24 13.15 -28.25
N THR A 282 39.18 13.09 -29.57
CA THR A 282 38.06 13.63 -30.37
C THR A 282 37.11 12.56 -30.90
N GLN A 283 37.49 11.28 -30.85
CA GLN A 283 36.66 10.17 -31.30
C GLN A 283 36.57 9.09 -30.23
N PRO A 284 35.36 8.58 -29.94
CA PRO A 284 35.18 7.45 -29.04
C PRO A 284 35.64 6.14 -29.71
N VAL A 285 35.94 5.14 -28.88
CA VAL A 285 36.27 3.77 -29.32
C VAL A 285 35.04 3.09 -29.92
N VAL A 286 33.87 3.31 -29.30
CA VAL A 286 32.57 2.83 -29.77
C VAL A 286 31.57 3.97 -29.64
N ALA A 287 30.75 4.19 -30.66
CA ALA A 287 29.57 5.04 -30.58
C ALA A 287 28.42 4.33 -31.29
N THR A 288 27.30 4.16 -30.59
CA THR A 288 26.15 3.42 -31.13
C THR A 288 24.83 3.96 -30.61
N THR A 289 23.79 3.80 -31.42
CA THR A 289 22.40 4.09 -31.08
C THR A 289 21.66 2.77 -30.97
N PRO A 290 21.45 2.22 -29.75
CA PRO A 290 20.99 0.83 -29.56
C PRO A 290 19.70 0.49 -30.29
N TYR A 291 18.76 1.45 -30.36
CA TYR A 291 17.46 1.28 -31.00
C TYR A 291 17.34 2.05 -32.32
N GLY A 292 18.48 2.42 -32.91
CA GLY A 292 18.55 3.04 -34.23
C GLY A 292 18.01 2.12 -35.33
N PRO A 293 17.82 2.64 -36.56
CA PRO A 293 18.27 3.96 -37.04
C PRO A 293 17.25 5.08 -36.80
N PHE A 294 16.09 4.80 -36.23
CA PHE A 294 15.05 5.81 -36.02
C PHE A 294 15.45 6.83 -34.94
N PRO A 295 14.95 8.08 -35.02
CA PRO A 295 15.19 9.08 -33.98
C PRO A 295 14.72 8.59 -32.60
N CYS A 296 15.65 8.54 -31.66
CA CYS A 296 15.41 8.04 -30.31
C CYS A 296 15.17 9.17 -29.30
N LYS A 297 14.71 8.79 -28.12
CA LYS A 297 14.76 9.64 -26.92
C LYS A 297 16.12 9.51 -26.25
N ALA A 298 16.47 10.51 -25.44
CA ALA A 298 17.67 10.53 -24.63
C ALA A 298 17.88 9.24 -23.82
N ILE A 299 19.14 8.87 -23.62
CA ILE A 299 19.53 7.89 -22.60
C ILE A 299 19.93 8.68 -21.34
N ASN A 300 19.02 8.75 -20.38
CA ASN A 300 19.14 9.65 -19.21
C ASN A 300 20.13 9.15 -18.13
N LYS A 301 20.40 7.85 -18.09
CA LYS A 301 21.34 7.23 -17.16
C LYS A 301 21.92 5.97 -17.79
N ILE A 302 23.23 5.79 -17.64
CA ILE A 302 23.95 4.61 -18.10
C ILE A 302 24.92 4.12 -17.03
N LEU A 303 24.99 2.80 -16.83
CA LEU A 303 25.93 2.12 -15.94
C LEU A 303 26.73 1.09 -16.74
N TRP A 304 28.04 1.11 -16.54
CA TRP A 304 28.97 0.09 -17.03
C TRP A 304 29.46 -0.75 -15.85
N ARG A 305 29.29 -2.08 -15.91
CA ARG A 305 29.71 -2.99 -14.83
C ARG A 305 30.54 -4.13 -15.38
N SER A 306 31.79 -4.19 -14.94
CA SER A 306 32.78 -5.19 -15.34
C SER A 306 32.57 -6.53 -14.61
N CYS A 307 32.81 -7.65 -15.29
CA CYS A 307 32.71 -9.00 -14.72
C CYS A 307 34.05 -9.73 -14.76
N GLN A 308 34.32 -10.61 -13.78
CA GLN A 308 35.56 -11.39 -13.73
C GLN A 308 35.73 -12.32 -14.94
N SER A 309 34.63 -12.73 -15.59
CA SER A 309 34.64 -13.53 -16.82
C SER A 309 35.20 -12.80 -18.05
N GLY A 310 35.54 -11.52 -17.95
CA GLY A 310 35.98 -10.67 -19.06
C GLY A 310 34.84 -9.99 -19.83
N GLY A 311 33.58 -10.27 -19.47
CA GLY A 311 32.40 -9.58 -19.99
C GLY A 311 32.04 -8.31 -19.21
N HIS A 312 31.04 -7.58 -19.70
CA HIS A 312 30.50 -6.40 -19.04
C HIS A 312 28.98 -6.31 -19.21
N PHE A 313 28.32 -5.64 -18.27
CA PHE A 313 26.93 -5.22 -18.38
C PHE A 313 26.86 -3.73 -18.74
N ILE A 314 26.04 -3.40 -19.73
CA ILE A 314 25.63 -2.03 -20.03
C ILE A 314 24.15 -1.91 -19.66
N ILE A 315 23.85 -1.11 -18.64
CA ILE A 315 22.48 -0.91 -18.15
C ILE A 315 22.11 0.55 -18.35
N PHE A 316 21.04 0.82 -19.08
CA PHE A 316 20.67 2.19 -19.40
C PHE A 316 19.17 2.43 -19.44
N SER A 317 18.73 3.62 -19.00
CA SER A 317 17.32 4.05 -19.07
C SER A 317 17.07 4.96 -20.26
N GLY A 318 16.00 4.72 -21.01
CA GLY A 318 15.64 5.52 -22.18
C GLY A 318 16.14 4.92 -23.49
N GLY A 319 16.49 5.79 -24.46
CA GLY A 319 16.91 5.35 -25.80
C GLY A 319 15.75 4.94 -26.72
N MET A 320 14.50 4.98 -26.27
CA MET A 320 13.36 4.46 -27.05
C MET A 320 13.10 5.25 -28.35
N PRO A 321 12.73 4.58 -29.46
CA PRO A 321 12.29 5.24 -30.69
C PRO A 321 11.13 6.21 -30.42
N ARG A 322 11.34 7.49 -30.74
CA ARG A 322 10.47 8.60 -30.31
C ARG A 322 9.04 8.48 -30.80
N ALA A 323 8.85 7.99 -32.02
CA ALA A 323 7.55 7.90 -32.67
C ALA A 323 6.69 6.75 -32.14
N SER A 324 7.30 5.58 -31.92
CA SER A 324 6.58 4.34 -31.61
C SER A 324 6.49 4.06 -30.11
N TYR A 325 7.55 4.38 -29.35
CA TYR A 325 7.72 3.94 -27.96
C TYR A 325 8.11 5.09 -27.03
N GLY A 326 7.91 6.34 -27.45
CA GLY A 326 8.29 7.50 -26.65
C GLY A 326 7.57 7.60 -25.30
N ASP A 327 6.42 6.97 -25.11
CA ASP A 327 5.66 6.98 -23.86
C ASP A 327 5.94 5.77 -22.95
N ARG A 328 6.88 4.90 -23.33
CA ARG A 328 7.31 3.76 -22.53
C ARG A 328 8.35 4.17 -21.48
N HIS A 329 8.34 3.48 -20.36
CA HIS A 329 9.32 3.65 -19.28
C HIS A 329 10.20 2.40 -19.24
N CYS A 330 11.42 2.50 -19.78
CA CYS A 330 12.26 1.33 -19.99
C CYS A 330 13.67 1.45 -19.40
N VAL A 331 14.14 0.34 -18.84
CA VAL A 331 15.55 0.10 -18.52
C VAL A 331 16.02 -1.07 -19.38
N SER A 332 17.10 -0.86 -20.12
CA SER A 332 17.68 -1.87 -21.00
C SER A 332 18.91 -2.46 -20.35
N VAL A 333 19.04 -3.78 -20.38
CA VAL A 333 20.21 -4.51 -19.88
C VAL A 333 20.84 -5.24 -21.07
N LEU A 334 22.08 -4.87 -21.39
CA LEU A 334 22.88 -5.50 -22.42
C LEU A 334 24.03 -6.27 -21.76
N GLN A 335 24.12 -7.57 -22.06
CA GLN A 335 25.21 -8.44 -21.65
C GLN A 335 25.65 -9.26 -22.86
N ALA A 336 26.91 -9.11 -23.27
CA ALA A 336 27.41 -9.67 -24.53
C ALA A 336 26.51 -9.29 -25.72
N GLU A 337 25.81 -10.24 -26.35
CA GLU A 337 24.88 -10.00 -27.46
C GLU A 337 23.41 -9.96 -27.03
N THR A 338 23.11 -10.27 -25.76
CA THR A 338 21.73 -10.33 -25.26
C THR A 338 21.29 -8.96 -24.75
N LEU A 339 20.32 -8.36 -25.44
CA LEU A 339 19.63 -7.13 -25.03
C LEU A 339 18.22 -7.48 -24.53
N VAL A 340 17.86 -7.04 -23.33
CA VAL A 340 16.48 -7.09 -22.83
C VAL A 340 16.02 -5.70 -22.45
N THR A 341 14.85 -5.29 -22.95
CA THR A 341 14.23 -4.00 -22.65
C THR A 341 13.13 -4.19 -21.61
N LEU A 342 13.44 -3.91 -20.34
CA LEU A 342 12.48 -3.99 -19.24
C LEU A 342 11.47 -2.86 -19.38
N ASP A 343 10.19 -3.18 -19.51
CA ASP A 343 9.08 -2.24 -19.67
C ASP A 343 8.27 -2.14 -18.38
N PHE A 344 8.13 -0.91 -17.87
CA PHE A 344 7.46 -0.61 -16.62
C PHE A 344 6.20 0.23 -16.86
N THR A 345 5.21 0.07 -15.99
CA THR A 345 3.92 0.77 -16.09
C THR A 345 3.94 2.18 -15.48
N SER A 346 4.96 2.51 -14.70
CA SER A 346 5.16 3.82 -14.06
C SER A 346 6.55 4.39 -14.38
N ARG A 347 6.72 5.70 -14.13
CA ARG A 347 7.96 6.42 -14.47
C ARG A 347 9.13 5.89 -13.65
N ILE A 348 10.28 5.70 -14.29
CA ILE A 348 11.53 5.39 -13.60
C ILE A 348 12.00 6.64 -12.86
N ILE A 349 12.24 6.50 -11.56
CA ILE A 349 12.84 7.55 -10.73
C ILE A 349 14.36 7.43 -10.81
N ASP A 350 14.88 6.26 -10.42
CA ASP A 350 16.30 5.95 -10.56
C ASP A 350 16.57 4.44 -10.42
N PHE A 351 17.79 3.98 -10.73
CA PHE A 351 18.22 2.59 -10.53
C PHE A 351 19.70 2.47 -10.15
N PHE A 352 20.06 1.38 -9.47
CA PHE A 352 21.43 1.03 -9.13
C PHE A 352 21.67 -0.50 -9.21
N THR A 353 22.93 -0.89 -9.19
CA THR A 353 23.35 -2.30 -9.14
C THR A 353 23.92 -2.63 -7.77
N VAL A 354 23.60 -3.81 -7.25
CA VAL A 354 24.22 -4.36 -6.02
C VAL A 354 25.40 -5.22 -6.42
N HIS A 355 26.55 -5.01 -5.77
CA HIS A 355 27.77 -5.79 -5.98
C HIS A 355 28.28 -6.37 -4.66
N SER A 356 29.06 -7.45 -4.73
CA SER A 356 29.73 -7.99 -3.54
C SER A 356 30.84 -7.04 -3.10
N THR A 357 30.87 -6.68 -1.81
CA THR A 357 31.92 -5.85 -1.20
C THR A 357 32.74 -6.62 -0.18
N ARG A 358 32.47 -7.92 0.03
CA ARG A 358 33.14 -8.75 1.05
C ARG A 358 33.82 -9.96 0.39
N PRO A 359 35.12 -10.21 0.67
CA PRO A 359 35.70 -11.53 0.53
C PRO A 359 35.15 -12.41 1.66
N GLU A 360 34.29 -13.36 1.31
CA GLU A 360 33.85 -14.53 2.08
C GLU A 360 33.26 -14.32 3.49
N ASP A 361 31.95 -14.55 3.64
CA ASP A 361 31.46 -15.30 4.81
C ASP A 361 32.11 -16.69 4.73
N GLY A 362 33.11 -16.93 5.58
CA GLY A 362 34.08 -18.00 5.41
C GLY A 362 33.51 -19.42 5.40
N VAL A 363 33.89 -20.18 4.38
CA VAL A 363 34.45 -21.54 4.51
C VAL A 363 35.41 -21.72 3.33
N CYS A 364 36.72 -21.56 3.57
CA CYS A 364 37.70 -22.12 2.64
C CYS A 364 37.54 -23.66 2.71
N PRO A 365 37.25 -24.39 1.60
CA PRO A 365 37.34 -25.84 1.62
C PRO A 365 38.77 -26.21 1.98
N ALA A 366 38.94 -26.93 3.08
CA ALA A 366 40.23 -27.33 3.60
C ALA A 366 41.02 -28.10 2.54
N LEU A 367 41.98 -27.42 1.88
CA LEU A 367 43.02 -28.11 1.14
C LEU A 367 43.92 -28.85 2.14
N PRO A 368 44.30 -30.11 1.85
CA PRO A 368 45.12 -30.89 2.77
C PRO A 368 46.56 -30.33 2.84
N ARG A 369 46.97 -29.98 4.06
CA ARG A 369 48.33 -29.78 4.61
C ARG A 369 49.46 -29.27 3.68
N PRO A 370 50.16 -28.18 4.05
CA PRO A 370 51.30 -27.68 3.29
C PRO A 370 52.54 -28.57 3.45
N VAL A 371 53.23 -28.81 2.33
CA VAL A 371 54.59 -29.36 2.25
C VAL A 371 55.57 -28.19 2.42
N PRO A 372 56.62 -28.28 3.27
CA PRO A 372 57.51 -27.15 3.51
C PRO A 372 58.67 -27.15 2.51
N SER A 373 58.56 -26.41 1.41
CA SER A 373 59.73 -25.75 0.79
C SER A 373 59.33 -24.78 -0.33
N ALA A 374 59.99 -23.61 -0.32
CA ALA A 374 60.08 -22.56 -1.34
C ALA A 374 59.28 -21.29 -1.03
N ALA A 375 60.05 -20.21 -0.90
CA ALA A 375 59.67 -18.88 -0.48
C ALA A 375 58.88 -18.12 -1.56
N TYR A 376 57.70 -17.61 -1.19
CA TYR A 376 57.12 -16.37 -1.72
C TYR A 376 56.42 -15.63 -0.57
N PRO A 377 56.71 -14.34 -0.34
CA PRO A 377 56.00 -13.57 0.67
C PRO A 377 54.79 -12.90 0.00
N CYS A 378 53.57 -13.37 0.25
CA CYS A 378 52.38 -12.52 0.08
C CYS A 378 51.36 -12.84 1.17
N SER A 379 51.05 -11.81 1.94
CA SER A 379 50.11 -11.77 3.07
C SER A 379 48.67 -11.74 2.53
N PRO A 380 47.67 -12.43 3.13
CA PRO A 380 46.29 -12.46 2.64
C PRO A 380 45.48 -11.22 3.07
N ARG A 381 46.08 -10.03 3.03
CA ARG A 381 45.38 -8.77 3.36
C ARG A 381 45.01 -8.03 2.07
N CYS A 382 43.69 -7.96 1.84
CA CYS A 382 43.01 -6.91 1.08
C CYS A 382 43.37 -6.78 -0.41
N CYS A 383 42.72 -7.57 -1.26
CA CYS A 383 42.49 -7.20 -2.66
C CYS A 383 41.02 -6.74 -2.77
N PRO A 384 40.72 -5.46 -3.05
CA PRO A 384 39.40 -5.10 -3.59
C PRO A 384 39.23 -5.85 -4.91
N THR A 385 38.07 -6.47 -5.14
CA THR A 385 37.81 -7.16 -6.41
C THR A 385 38.05 -6.18 -7.57
N GLU A 386 38.89 -6.53 -8.55
CA GLU A 386 39.18 -5.67 -9.70
C GLU A 386 37.95 -5.38 -10.55
N PHE A 387 36.92 -6.23 -10.43
CA PHE A 387 35.67 -6.21 -11.19
C PHE A 387 34.48 -5.80 -10.31
N ASP A 388 33.42 -5.30 -10.94
CA ASP A 388 32.18 -4.90 -10.26
C ASP A 388 31.32 -6.11 -9.88
N GLU A 389 31.16 -7.07 -10.80
CA GLU A 389 30.41 -8.31 -10.61
C GLU A 389 28.98 -8.09 -10.05
N PRO A 390 28.09 -7.47 -10.85
CA PRO A 390 26.76 -7.06 -10.38
C PRO A 390 25.89 -8.30 -10.10
N GLN A 391 25.33 -8.36 -8.89
CA GLN A 391 24.47 -9.45 -8.42
C GLN A 391 23.00 -9.18 -8.70
N ALA A 392 22.58 -7.92 -8.54
CA ALA A 392 21.18 -7.53 -8.72
C ALA A 392 21.05 -6.12 -9.30
N LEU A 393 19.94 -5.87 -9.98
CA LEU A 393 19.52 -4.55 -10.46
C LEU A 393 18.28 -4.12 -9.68
N ALA A 394 18.38 -3.02 -8.93
CA ALA A 394 17.26 -2.41 -8.23
C ALA A 394 16.78 -1.15 -8.99
N VAL A 395 15.50 -1.13 -9.33
CA VAL A 395 14.85 -0.04 -10.09
C VAL A 395 13.73 0.54 -9.25
N LEU A 396 13.88 1.80 -8.85
CA LEU A 396 12.82 2.56 -8.19
C LEU A 396 11.94 3.23 -9.24
N LEU A 397 10.67 2.88 -9.22
CA LEU A 397 9.64 3.49 -10.04
C LEU A 397 8.79 4.44 -9.18
N GLU A 398 7.95 5.23 -9.83
CA GLU A 398 7.04 6.15 -9.15
C GLU A 398 6.01 5.42 -8.25
N GLU A 399 5.70 4.17 -8.58
CA GLU A 399 4.60 3.41 -7.95
C GLU A 399 5.04 2.08 -7.30
N GLU A 400 6.27 1.60 -7.56
CA GLU A 400 6.78 0.35 -6.99
C GLU A 400 8.33 0.27 -7.03
N LEU A 401 8.90 -0.70 -6.30
CA LEU A 401 10.31 -1.06 -6.36
C LEU A 401 10.45 -2.45 -7.00
N VAL A 402 11.27 -2.56 -8.03
CA VAL A 402 11.56 -3.83 -8.71
C VAL A 402 13.03 -4.17 -8.52
N VAL A 403 13.32 -5.40 -8.09
CA VAL A 403 14.69 -5.93 -7.99
C VAL A 403 14.80 -7.17 -8.87
N LEU A 404 15.83 -7.23 -9.70
CA LEU A 404 16.11 -8.35 -10.61
C LEU A 404 17.43 -9.01 -10.22
N ASP A 405 17.44 -10.33 -10.21
CA ASP A 405 18.64 -11.16 -10.06
C ASP A 405 19.40 -11.18 -11.38
N LEU A 406 20.63 -10.67 -11.41
CA LEU A 406 21.45 -10.63 -12.63
C LEU A 406 22.34 -11.87 -12.82
N GLN A 407 22.43 -12.74 -11.81
CA GLN A 407 23.23 -13.96 -11.85
C GLN A 407 22.46 -15.12 -12.48
N THR A 408 21.15 -15.18 -12.23
CA THR A 408 20.28 -16.21 -12.78
C THR A 408 19.90 -15.89 -14.24
N PRO A 409 20.06 -16.82 -15.20
CA PRO A 409 19.63 -16.64 -16.57
C PRO A 409 18.14 -16.26 -16.66
N GLY A 410 17.82 -15.34 -17.57
CA GLY A 410 16.47 -14.80 -17.70
C GLY A 410 16.11 -13.76 -16.63
N TRP A 411 17.05 -13.34 -15.78
CA TRP A 411 16.95 -12.22 -14.85
C TRP A 411 15.59 -12.10 -14.12
N PRO A 412 15.24 -13.07 -13.26
CA PRO A 412 13.96 -13.10 -12.57
C PRO A 412 13.85 -11.98 -11.52
N ALA A 413 12.62 -11.56 -11.24
CA ALA A 413 12.35 -10.60 -10.17
C ALA A 413 12.45 -11.25 -8.79
N VAL A 414 13.15 -10.58 -7.88
CA VAL A 414 13.29 -10.98 -6.48
C VAL A 414 12.17 -10.31 -5.67
N PRO A 415 11.34 -11.09 -4.95
CA PRO A 415 10.28 -10.53 -4.12
C PRO A 415 10.84 -9.60 -3.04
N ALA A 416 10.31 -8.37 -2.97
CA ALA A 416 10.69 -7.42 -1.94
C ALA A 416 10.09 -7.83 -0.58
N PRO A 417 10.91 -7.95 0.49
CA PRO A 417 10.42 -8.31 1.83
C PRO A 417 9.70 -7.16 2.55
N TYR A 418 9.76 -5.97 1.97
CA TYR A 418 9.15 -4.72 2.41
C TYR A 418 8.80 -3.88 1.17
N LEU A 419 8.27 -2.66 1.35
CA LEU A 419 7.93 -1.75 0.25
C LEU A 419 6.91 -2.34 -0.75
N ALA A 420 6.06 -3.26 -0.29
CA ALA A 420 5.05 -3.84 -1.15
C ALA A 420 4.12 -2.75 -1.71
N PRO A 421 3.88 -2.71 -3.04
CA PRO A 421 2.96 -1.78 -3.66
C PRO A 421 1.52 -2.21 -3.36
N LEU A 422 1.01 -1.86 -2.18
CA LEU A 422 -0.34 -2.21 -1.74
C LEU A 422 -1.40 -1.73 -2.75
N HIS A 423 -1.12 -0.63 -3.45
CA HIS A 423 -1.98 -0.02 -4.45
C HIS A 423 -1.71 -0.52 -5.89
N SER A 424 -1.02 -1.65 -6.06
CA SER A 424 -0.78 -2.21 -7.40
C SER A 424 -2.07 -2.48 -8.18
N SER A 425 -3.17 -2.69 -7.45
CA SER A 425 -4.52 -2.35 -7.88
C SER A 425 -5.18 -1.52 -6.79
N ALA A 426 -6.09 -0.61 -7.14
CA ALA A 426 -6.68 0.32 -6.17
C ALA A 426 -7.40 -0.44 -5.04
N ILE A 427 -7.05 -0.13 -3.79
CA ILE A 427 -7.67 -0.73 -2.60
C ILE A 427 -9.10 -0.20 -2.46
N THR A 428 -10.06 -1.09 -2.32
CA THR A 428 -11.49 -0.79 -2.20
C THR A 428 -12.06 -1.11 -0.82
N CYS A 429 -11.50 -2.09 -0.12
CA CYS A 429 -11.84 -2.38 1.28
C CYS A 429 -10.68 -3.06 2.00
N SER A 430 -10.75 -3.12 3.34
CA SER A 430 -9.83 -3.90 4.16
C SER A 430 -10.56 -4.57 5.33
N ALA A 431 -9.99 -5.65 5.83
CA ALA A 431 -10.41 -6.31 7.06
C ALA A 431 -9.19 -6.83 7.81
N HIS A 432 -9.18 -6.70 9.14
CA HIS A 432 -8.11 -7.19 9.99
C HIS A 432 -8.60 -8.37 10.83
N VAL A 433 -7.81 -9.43 10.91
CA VAL A 433 -8.08 -10.62 11.71
C VAL A 433 -6.95 -10.81 12.70
N ALA A 434 -7.24 -10.59 13.98
CA ALA A 434 -6.28 -10.76 15.07
C ALA A 434 -6.21 -12.22 15.54
N ASN A 435 -5.08 -12.60 16.15
CA ASN A 435 -4.85 -13.90 16.79
C ASN A 435 -5.17 -15.10 15.88
N VAL A 436 -4.58 -15.10 14.69
CA VAL A 436 -4.80 -16.18 13.71
C VAL A 436 -4.21 -17.51 14.21
N PRO A 437 -4.98 -18.62 14.21
CA PRO A 437 -4.48 -19.93 14.61
C PRO A 437 -3.29 -20.40 13.76
N ALA A 438 -2.28 -20.98 14.40
CA ALA A 438 -1.05 -21.44 13.73
C ALA A 438 -1.32 -22.38 12.54
N LYS A 439 -2.33 -23.26 12.65
CA LYS A 439 -2.72 -24.18 11.59
C LYS A 439 -3.26 -23.44 10.35
N LEU A 440 -4.10 -22.41 10.54
CA LEU A 440 -4.60 -21.61 9.43
C LEU A 440 -3.47 -20.80 8.79
N TRP A 441 -2.62 -20.19 9.62
CA TRP A 441 -1.46 -19.43 9.17
C TRP A 441 -0.56 -20.23 8.24
N ALA A 442 -0.13 -21.43 8.68
CA ALA A 442 0.74 -22.30 7.89
C ALA A 442 0.12 -22.70 6.54
N ARG A 443 -1.20 -22.95 6.50
CA ARG A 443 -1.90 -23.29 5.25
C ARG A 443 -1.97 -22.12 4.28
N ILE A 444 -2.20 -20.90 4.77
CA ILE A 444 -2.19 -19.69 3.93
C ILE A 444 -0.80 -19.44 3.35
N VAL A 445 0.25 -19.54 4.17
CA VAL A 445 1.65 -19.40 3.72
C VAL A 445 1.99 -20.44 2.66
N SER A 446 1.66 -21.72 2.92
CA SER A 446 1.93 -22.80 1.98
C SER A 446 1.19 -22.62 0.65
N ALA A 447 -0.07 -22.18 0.67
CA ALA A 447 -0.81 -21.86 -0.56
C ALA A 447 -0.19 -20.69 -1.33
N GLY A 448 0.36 -19.69 -0.63
CA GLY A 448 1.10 -18.57 -1.21
C GLY A 448 2.40 -18.98 -1.90
N GLU A 449 3.20 -19.80 -1.23
CA GLU A 449 4.44 -20.36 -1.75
C GLU A 449 4.19 -21.22 -3.00
N GLN A 450 3.07 -21.95 -3.05
CA GLN A 450 2.68 -22.71 -4.24
C GLN A 450 2.18 -21.83 -5.39
N GLN A 451 1.55 -20.68 -5.10
CA GLN A 451 1.03 -19.75 -6.11
C GLN A 451 2.16 -18.97 -6.79
N SER A 452 3.13 -18.56 -5.99
CA SER A 452 4.34 -17.88 -6.45
C SER A 452 5.52 -18.72 -6.00
N PRO A 453 5.75 -19.90 -6.61
CA PRO A 453 6.94 -20.67 -6.31
C PRO A 453 8.09 -19.72 -6.58
N GLN A 454 8.86 -19.38 -5.53
CA GLN A 454 10.13 -18.71 -5.75
C GLN A 454 10.82 -19.55 -6.82
N PRO A 455 11.21 -18.94 -7.95
CA PRO A 455 11.79 -19.73 -9.02
C PRO A 455 12.92 -20.51 -8.39
N ALA A 456 12.86 -21.84 -8.45
CA ALA A 456 13.89 -22.71 -7.90
C ALA A 456 15.30 -22.36 -8.45
N SER A 457 15.33 -21.52 -9.50
CA SER A 457 16.51 -20.97 -10.16
C SER A 457 17.06 -19.66 -9.57
N SER A 458 16.29 -18.82 -8.85
CA SER A 458 16.88 -17.63 -8.20
C SER A 458 17.48 -18.04 -6.87
N SER A 459 18.78 -18.35 -6.88
CA SER A 459 19.56 -18.64 -5.69
C SER A 459 19.82 -17.41 -4.82
N LEU A 460 19.45 -16.21 -5.29
CA LEU A 460 19.77 -14.95 -4.65
C LEU A 460 18.73 -14.58 -3.59
N SER A 461 19.14 -14.59 -2.33
CA SER A 461 18.38 -13.92 -1.26
C SER A 461 18.32 -12.41 -1.51
N TRP A 462 17.32 -11.72 -0.94
CA TRP A 462 17.19 -10.26 -1.03
C TRP A 462 18.55 -9.53 -0.84
N PRO A 463 19.00 -8.71 -1.81
CA PRO A 463 20.40 -8.26 -1.86
C PRO A 463 20.73 -7.04 -0.97
N ILE A 464 19.72 -6.28 -0.54
CA ILE A 464 19.91 -5.08 0.30
C ILE A 464 19.89 -5.55 1.75
N THR A 465 21.06 -6.00 2.24
CA THR A 465 21.19 -6.71 3.52
C THR A 465 21.87 -5.90 4.64
N GLY A 466 21.70 -4.59 4.68
CA GLY A 466 22.32 -3.73 5.69
C GLY A 466 21.68 -3.82 7.08
N GLY A 467 22.41 -3.41 8.12
CA GLY A 467 21.87 -3.27 9.48
C GLY A 467 21.60 -4.58 10.25
N ARG A 468 21.01 -4.44 11.45
CA ARG A 468 20.59 -5.55 12.32
C ARG A 468 19.26 -5.20 12.98
N ASN A 469 18.27 -6.07 12.84
CA ASN A 469 17.01 -5.93 13.56
C ASN A 469 17.19 -6.32 15.04
N LEU A 470 16.69 -5.48 15.95
CA LEU A 470 16.68 -5.66 17.40
C LEU A 470 15.27 -5.89 17.96
N ALA A 471 14.23 -5.83 17.12
CA ALA A 471 12.85 -6.08 17.51
C ALA A 471 12.64 -7.55 17.90
N GLN A 472 11.80 -7.78 18.90
CA GLN A 472 11.38 -9.12 19.28
C GLN A 472 10.39 -9.67 18.26
N GLU A 473 10.42 -10.98 18.04
CA GLU A 473 9.42 -11.62 17.20
C GLU A 473 8.01 -11.42 17.78
N PRO A 474 7.00 -11.13 16.94
CA PRO A 474 5.66 -10.90 17.42
C PRO A 474 5.07 -12.17 18.04
N SER A 475 4.50 -12.03 19.25
CA SER A 475 3.86 -13.14 19.98
C SER A 475 2.48 -13.49 19.41
N GLN A 476 1.84 -12.55 18.71
CA GLN A 476 0.52 -12.70 18.09
C GLN A 476 0.63 -12.58 16.57
N ARG A 477 -0.16 -13.40 15.86
CA ARG A 477 -0.24 -13.36 14.40
C ARG A 477 -1.44 -12.54 13.96
N GLY A 478 -1.18 -11.45 13.24
CA GLY A 478 -2.19 -10.55 12.67
C GLY A 478 -2.25 -10.70 11.15
N LEU A 479 -3.46 -10.81 10.61
CA LEU A 479 -3.69 -10.88 9.17
C LEU A 479 -4.45 -9.64 8.72
N LEU A 480 -3.88 -8.90 7.77
CA LEU A 480 -4.58 -7.83 7.07
C LEU A 480 -5.02 -8.34 5.70
N LEU A 481 -6.32 -8.23 5.42
CA LEU A 481 -6.91 -8.51 4.12
C LEU A 481 -7.18 -7.19 3.41
N THR A 482 -6.77 -7.07 2.14
CA THR A 482 -7.11 -5.93 1.28
C THR A 482 -7.85 -6.41 0.05
N GLY A 483 -9.05 -5.87 -0.19
CA GLY A 483 -9.81 -6.06 -1.41
C GLY A 483 -9.47 -4.97 -2.43
N HIS A 484 -9.40 -5.33 -3.70
CA HIS A 484 -8.96 -4.45 -4.78
C HIS A 484 -10.00 -4.30 -5.89
N GLU A 485 -9.82 -3.27 -6.72
CA GLU A 485 -10.70 -2.94 -7.85
C GLU A 485 -10.69 -4.00 -8.96
N ASP A 486 -9.58 -4.70 -9.13
CA ASP A 486 -9.40 -5.80 -10.11
C ASP A 486 -10.06 -7.12 -9.69
N GLY A 487 -10.74 -7.16 -8.53
CA GLY A 487 -11.34 -8.37 -7.99
C GLY A 487 -10.36 -9.29 -7.24
N THR A 488 -9.16 -8.81 -6.91
CA THR A 488 -8.22 -9.54 -6.05
C THR A 488 -8.44 -9.25 -4.56
N VAL A 489 -8.14 -10.24 -3.72
CA VAL A 489 -8.01 -10.09 -2.27
C VAL A 489 -6.61 -10.54 -1.86
N ARG A 490 -5.87 -9.66 -1.20
CA ARG A 490 -4.47 -9.91 -0.81
C ARG A 490 -4.37 -10.08 0.69
N PHE A 491 -3.57 -11.05 1.10
CA PHE A 491 -3.36 -11.45 2.48
C PHE A 491 -1.98 -10.96 2.89
N TRP A 492 -1.92 -10.17 3.95
CA TRP A 492 -0.71 -9.56 4.45
C TRP A 492 -0.43 -9.99 5.88
N ASP A 493 0.84 -10.25 6.19
CA ASP A 493 1.34 -10.40 7.55
C ASP A 493 1.41 -9.04 8.22
N ALA A 494 0.49 -8.77 9.14
CA ALA A 494 0.42 -7.54 9.93
C ALA A 494 0.82 -7.80 11.40
N SER A 495 1.62 -8.84 11.66
CA SER A 495 2.03 -9.24 13.01
C SER A 495 3.09 -8.32 13.59
N GLY A 496 3.97 -7.78 12.76
CA GLY A 496 5.07 -6.91 13.19
C GLY A 496 5.30 -5.71 12.28
N VAL A 497 6.56 -5.32 12.11
CA VAL A 497 6.92 -4.03 11.48
C VAL A 497 6.87 -4.10 9.94
N ALA A 498 7.14 -5.27 9.36
CA ALA A 498 7.13 -5.47 7.91
C ALA A 498 5.82 -6.09 7.44
N LEU A 499 5.05 -5.32 6.65
CA LEU A 499 3.81 -5.82 6.05
C LEU A 499 4.12 -6.69 4.83
N ARG A 500 4.11 -8.01 4.99
CA ARG A 500 4.56 -8.96 3.96
C ARG A 500 3.39 -9.62 3.21
N PRO A 501 3.48 -9.77 1.88
CA PRO A 501 2.47 -10.52 1.14
C PRO A 501 2.57 -12.01 1.47
N LEU A 502 1.44 -12.63 1.79
CA LEU A 502 1.34 -14.07 2.09
C LEU A 502 0.63 -14.84 0.97
N TYR A 503 -0.52 -14.34 0.48
CA TYR A 503 -1.35 -15.03 -0.51
C TYR A 503 -2.20 -14.04 -1.32
N LYS A 504 -2.48 -14.35 -2.59
CA LYS A 504 -3.34 -13.53 -3.46
C LYS A 504 -4.50 -14.36 -4.02
N LEU A 505 -5.71 -14.08 -3.56
CA LEU A 505 -6.94 -14.59 -4.17
C LEU A 505 -7.31 -13.75 -5.39
N SER A 506 -7.66 -14.38 -6.51
CA SER A 506 -8.23 -13.73 -7.69
C SER A 506 -9.65 -14.27 -7.95
N THR A 507 -10.64 -13.38 -7.99
CA THR A 507 -12.03 -13.76 -8.30
C THR A 507 -12.37 -13.59 -9.79
N ALA A 508 -11.54 -12.87 -10.55
CA ALA A 508 -11.80 -12.54 -11.95
C ALA A 508 -11.93 -13.78 -12.84
N GLY A 509 -11.17 -14.85 -12.56
CA GLY A 509 -11.21 -16.10 -13.34
C GLY A 509 -12.58 -16.80 -13.35
N LEU A 510 -13.46 -16.50 -12.39
CA LEU A 510 -14.82 -17.03 -12.36
C LEU A 510 -15.74 -16.41 -13.41
N PHE A 511 -15.42 -15.20 -13.88
CA PHE A 511 -16.29 -14.41 -14.74
C PHE A 511 -15.76 -14.34 -16.16
N GLN A 512 -16.68 -14.18 -17.12
CA GLN A 512 -16.35 -13.80 -18.48
C GLN A 512 -16.18 -12.29 -18.53
N THR A 513 -14.97 -11.83 -18.85
CA THR A 513 -14.68 -10.39 -18.97
C THR A 513 -14.40 -10.03 -20.42
N ASP A 514 -14.73 -8.79 -20.81
CA ASP A 514 -14.48 -8.29 -22.18
C ASP A 514 -12.97 -8.19 -22.51
N CYS A 515 -12.10 -8.50 -21.55
CA CYS A 515 -10.65 -8.38 -21.55
C CYS A 515 -9.96 -9.60 -22.17
N GLU A 516 -10.64 -10.76 -22.26
CA GLU A 516 -10.07 -12.03 -22.74
C GLU A 516 -9.58 -11.99 -24.20
N HIS A 517 -9.98 -10.99 -24.97
CA HIS A 517 -9.47 -10.74 -26.32
C HIS A 517 -8.08 -10.05 -26.36
N ALA A 518 -7.52 -9.64 -25.21
CA ALA A 518 -6.25 -8.89 -25.16
C ALA A 518 -5.03 -9.73 -24.76
N ASP A 519 -5.20 -10.82 -24.01
CA ASP A 519 -4.07 -11.66 -23.56
C ASP A 519 -3.41 -12.45 -24.70
N SER A 520 -4.12 -12.65 -25.82
CA SER A 520 -3.55 -13.24 -27.04
C SER A 520 -2.52 -12.34 -27.74
N LEU A 521 -2.34 -11.08 -27.30
CA LEU A 521 -1.34 -10.13 -27.82
C LEU A 521 -0.17 -9.91 -26.85
N ALA A 522 -0.14 -10.58 -25.69
CA ALA A 522 0.91 -10.44 -24.67
C ALA A 522 2.00 -11.52 -24.72
N GLN A 523 1.86 -12.52 -25.60
CA GLN A 523 2.99 -13.35 -26.00
C GLN A 523 3.85 -12.53 -26.96
N ALA A 524 4.97 -12.00 -26.46
CA ALA A 524 6.03 -11.50 -27.31
C ALA A 524 6.42 -12.63 -28.27
N THR A 525 6.05 -12.50 -29.54
CA THR A 525 6.66 -13.30 -30.61
C THR A 525 8.15 -12.95 -30.63
N GLU A 526 9.03 -13.95 -30.81
CA GLU A 526 10.49 -13.77 -30.81
C GLU A 526 11.01 -12.70 -31.81
N ASP A 527 10.18 -12.23 -32.74
CA ASP A 527 10.49 -11.22 -33.76
C ASP A 527 10.20 -9.75 -33.37
N ASP A 528 9.71 -9.45 -32.15
CA ASP A 528 9.41 -8.06 -31.75
C ASP A 528 10.68 -7.29 -31.33
N TRP A 529 11.07 -6.30 -32.13
CA TRP A 529 12.13 -5.32 -31.80
C TRP A 529 11.52 -3.95 -31.48
N PRO A 530 11.85 -3.32 -30.33
CA PRO A 530 12.73 -3.78 -29.23
C PRO A 530 12.23 -5.00 -28.44
N PRO A 531 13.14 -5.78 -27.81
CA PRO A 531 12.81 -7.00 -27.05
C PRO A 531 12.21 -6.65 -25.69
N PHE A 532 10.93 -6.25 -25.70
CA PHE A 532 10.22 -5.81 -24.51
C PHE A 532 9.91 -6.97 -23.56
N ARG A 533 10.20 -6.75 -22.28
CA ARG A 533 9.75 -7.61 -21.18
C ARG A 533 9.06 -6.77 -20.13
N LYS A 534 7.76 -6.97 -19.96
CA LYS A 534 7.01 -6.29 -18.89
C LYS A 534 7.46 -6.81 -17.52
N VAL A 535 7.77 -5.89 -16.61
CA VAL A 535 8.18 -6.19 -15.24
C VAL A 535 7.45 -5.25 -14.27
N GLY A 536 7.23 -5.72 -13.04
CA GLY A 536 6.46 -5.02 -12.02
C GLY A 536 5.05 -5.61 -11.89
N CYS A 537 4.34 -5.17 -10.85
CA CYS A 537 2.97 -5.60 -10.58
C CYS A 537 1.98 -4.45 -10.48
N PHE A 538 2.42 -3.19 -10.59
CA PHE A 538 1.54 -2.03 -10.61
C PHE A 538 0.75 -1.97 -11.93
N ASP A 539 -0.59 -2.00 -11.81
CA ASP A 539 -1.49 -1.75 -12.92
C ASP A 539 -2.22 -0.40 -12.72
N PRO A 540 -1.88 0.64 -13.51
CA PRO A 540 -2.60 1.91 -13.46
C PRO A 540 -4.03 1.81 -14.00
N TYR A 541 -4.43 0.66 -14.56
CA TYR A 541 -5.72 0.46 -15.16
C TYR A 541 -6.60 -0.50 -14.37
N SER A 542 -7.90 -0.29 -14.50
CA SER A 542 -8.94 -1.20 -14.02
C SER A 542 -9.64 -1.73 -15.25
N ASP A 543 -9.60 -3.05 -15.42
CA ASP A 543 -10.15 -3.71 -16.60
C ASP A 543 -11.68 -3.73 -16.58
N ASP A 544 -12.26 -4.14 -15.46
CA ASP A 544 -13.70 -4.10 -15.23
C ASP A 544 -14.00 -3.69 -13.78
N PRO A 545 -14.52 -2.48 -13.51
CA PRO A 545 -14.79 -2.02 -12.15
C PRO A 545 -15.89 -2.82 -11.45
N ARG A 546 -16.65 -3.65 -12.18
CA ARG A 546 -17.64 -4.57 -11.59
C ARG A 546 -16.98 -5.62 -10.71
N LEU A 547 -15.73 -6.00 -11.00
CA LEU A 547 -14.97 -6.98 -10.22
C LEU A 547 -14.58 -6.47 -8.83
N GLY A 548 -14.56 -5.15 -8.63
CA GLY A 548 -14.02 -4.53 -7.42
C GLY A 548 -14.65 -5.08 -6.14
N VAL A 549 -13.79 -5.43 -5.18
CA VAL A 549 -14.18 -6.05 -3.91
C VAL A 549 -14.66 -4.99 -2.91
N GLN A 550 -15.92 -5.04 -2.48
CA GLN A 550 -16.50 -4.07 -1.55
C GLN A 550 -16.38 -4.47 -0.08
N LYS A 551 -16.49 -5.78 0.22
CA LYS A 551 -16.38 -6.30 1.58
C LYS A 551 -15.73 -7.68 1.58
N VAL A 552 -14.98 -7.96 2.64
CA VAL A 552 -14.39 -9.27 2.91
C VAL A 552 -14.57 -9.62 4.38
N ALA A 553 -14.81 -10.89 4.68
CA ALA A 553 -14.75 -11.41 6.04
C ALA A 553 -14.20 -12.85 6.02
N LEU A 554 -13.36 -13.18 6.99
CA LEU A 554 -12.69 -14.48 7.12
C LEU A 554 -12.97 -15.06 8.50
N CYS A 555 -13.49 -16.28 8.57
CA CYS A 555 -13.55 -17.03 9.82
C CYS A 555 -12.21 -17.74 10.05
N LYS A 556 -11.47 -17.28 11.06
CA LYS A 556 -10.13 -17.81 11.40
C LYS A 556 -10.15 -19.26 11.90
N TYR A 557 -11.31 -19.78 12.29
CA TYR A 557 -11.47 -21.14 12.83
C TYR A 557 -11.80 -22.20 11.77
N THR A 558 -12.68 -21.88 10.81
CA THR A 558 -13.09 -22.81 9.75
C THR A 558 -12.35 -22.62 8.44
N ALA A 559 -11.55 -21.56 8.32
CA ALA A 559 -10.87 -21.18 7.08
C ALA A 559 -11.84 -20.91 5.91
N GLN A 560 -13.07 -20.49 6.22
CA GLN A 560 -14.05 -20.04 5.25
C GLN A 560 -14.09 -18.51 5.21
N MET A 561 -14.29 -17.96 4.03
CA MET A 561 -14.37 -16.52 3.83
C MET A 561 -15.50 -16.14 2.89
N VAL A 562 -15.92 -14.89 2.99
CA VAL A 562 -16.85 -14.26 2.05
C VAL A 562 -16.16 -13.07 1.39
N VAL A 563 -16.35 -12.96 0.07
CA VAL A 563 -15.89 -11.83 -0.76
C VAL A 563 -17.10 -11.28 -1.49
N ALA A 564 -17.44 -10.02 -1.23
CA ALA A 564 -18.56 -9.34 -1.86
C ALA A 564 -18.07 -8.22 -2.78
N GLY A 565 -18.66 -8.12 -3.96
CA GLY A 565 -18.21 -7.25 -5.05
C GLY A 565 -19.14 -6.09 -5.40
N THR A 566 -18.78 -5.38 -6.48
CA THR A 566 -19.43 -4.13 -6.90
C THR A 566 -20.69 -4.35 -7.73
N ALA A 567 -20.82 -5.47 -8.44
CA ALA A 567 -21.99 -5.81 -9.26
C ALA A 567 -22.91 -6.83 -8.57
N GLY A 568 -23.02 -6.77 -7.24
CA GLY A 568 -23.91 -7.61 -6.45
C GLY A 568 -23.48 -9.08 -6.32
N GLN A 569 -22.27 -9.43 -6.74
CA GLN A 569 -21.73 -10.78 -6.56
C GLN A 569 -21.22 -10.99 -5.12
N VAL A 570 -21.63 -12.08 -4.48
CA VAL A 570 -21.16 -12.51 -3.15
C VAL A 570 -20.65 -13.94 -3.25
N LEU A 571 -19.37 -14.13 -3.00
CA LEU A 571 -18.68 -15.42 -3.08
C LEU A 571 -18.40 -15.95 -1.69
N VAL A 572 -18.79 -17.19 -1.42
CA VAL A 572 -18.34 -17.94 -0.24
C VAL A 572 -17.25 -18.90 -0.68
N LEU A 573 -16.07 -18.79 -0.06
CA LEU A 573 -14.89 -19.59 -0.37
C LEU A 573 -14.40 -20.35 0.85
N GLU A 574 -13.68 -21.44 0.60
CA GLU A 574 -13.05 -22.27 1.63
C GLU A 574 -11.60 -22.56 1.26
N LEU A 575 -10.71 -22.54 2.25
CA LEU A 575 -9.30 -22.89 2.06
C LEU A 575 -9.15 -24.40 1.83
N SER A 576 -8.61 -24.78 0.67
CA SER A 576 -8.22 -26.15 0.31
C SER A 576 -6.71 -26.26 0.16
N ASP A 577 -6.14 -27.38 0.60
CA ASP A 577 -4.71 -27.68 0.49
C ASP A 577 -4.34 -28.40 -0.82
N ALA A 578 -5.35 -28.72 -1.65
CA ALA A 578 -5.18 -29.37 -2.94
C ALA A 578 -5.93 -28.59 -4.05
N PRO A 579 -5.38 -28.56 -5.28
CA PRO A 579 -6.10 -28.03 -6.43
C PRO A 579 -7.34 -28.90 -6.70
N SER A 580 -8.40 -28.28 -7.20
CA SER A 580 -9.65 -28.97 -7.55
C SER A 580 -10.19 -28.48 -8.88
N GLU A 581 -10.97 -29.33 -9.55
CA GLU A 581 -11.70 -28.95 -10.75
C GLU A 581 -13.19 -29.09 -10.46
N GLN A 582 -13.88 -27.96 -10.27
CA GLN A 582 -15.28 -27.96 -9.88
C GLN A 582 -16.04 -26.77 -10.46
N ALA A 583 -17.30 -27.01 -10.78
CA ALA A 583 -18.24 -25.97 -11.19
C ALA A 583 -18.77 -25.24 -9.94
N VAL A 584 -18.82 -23.91 -10.01
CA VAL A 584 -19.35 -23.10 -8.91
C VAL A 584 -20.87 -23.05 -8.99
N SER A 585 -21.53 -23.37 -7.89
CA SER A 585 -22.98 -23.22 -7.80
C SER A 585 -23.35 -21.74 -7.84
N VAL A 586 -24.26 -21.36 -8.73
CA VAL A 586 -24.75 -19.98 -8.84
C VAL A 586 -26.19 -19.92 -8.37
N ALA A 587 -26.50 -19.02 -7.45
CA ALA A 587 -27.85 -18.73 -6.98
C ALA A 587 -28.12 -17.23 -7.09
N SER A 588 -29.35 -16.85 -7.40
CA SER A 588 -29.78 -15.44 -7.44
C SER A 588 -30.71 -15.11 -6.28
N VAL A 589 -30.58 -13.92 -5.72
CA VAL A 589 -31.48 -13.40 -4.69
C VAL A 589 -32.05 -12.07 -5.16
N ASP A 590 -33.37 -12.05 -5.40
CA ASP A 590 -34.08 -10.86 -5.81
C ASP A 590 -34.56 -10.07 -4.60
N LEU A 591 -33.90 -8.94 -4.34
CA LEU A 591 -34.22 -8.04 -3.23
C LEU A 591 -35.47 -7.21 -3.50
N LEU A 592 -35.98 -7.22 -4.74
CA LEU A 592 -37.15 -6.46 -5.19
C LEU A 592 -38.30 -7.38 -5.62
N GLN A 593 -38.30 -8.65 -5.23
CA GLN A 593 -39.33 -9.63 -5.59
C GLN A 593 -40.77 -9.14 -5.32
N ASP A 594 -40.98 -8.31 -4.30
CA ASP A 594 -42.28 -7.77 -3.89
C ASP A 594 -42.59 -6.40 -4.54
N ARG A 595 -41.79 -5.95 -5.51
CA ARG A 595 -41.91 -4.64 -6.16
C ARG A 595 -41.92 -4.72 -7.67
N GLU A 596 -43.06 -4.36 -8.24
CA GLU A 596 -43.22 -4.23 -9.69
C GLU A 596 -42.80 -2.84 -10.18
N GLY A 597 -42.37 -2.74 -11.45
CA GLY A 597 -42.08 -1.47 -12.12
C GLY A 597 -40.70 -0.85 -11.84
N PHE A 598 -39.85 -1.48 -11.02
CA PHE A 598 -38.47 -1.04 -10.83
C PHE A 598 -37.62 -1.36 -12.08
N THR A 599 -36.83 -0.40 -12.54
CA THR A 599 -35.91 -0.59 -13.67
C THR A 599 -34.48 -0.29 -13.24
N TRP A 600 -33.60 -1.29 -13.31
CA TRP A 600 -32.17 -1.12 -13.02
C TRP A 600 -31.49 -0.28 -14.11
N LYS A 601 -30.78 0.78 -13.70
CA LYS A 601 -30.05 1.71 -14.60
C LYS A 601 -28.53 1.70 -14.38
N GLY A 602 -28.00 0.73 -13.63
CA GLY A 602 -26.58 0.61 -13.32
C GLY A 602 -25.87 -0.43 -14.19
N HIS A 603 -24.67 -0.83 -13.75
CA HIS A 603 -23.90 -1.88 -14.40
C HIS A 603 -24.65 -3.22 -14.40
N GLU A 604 -24.61 -3.95 -15.52
CA GLU A 604 -25.13 -5.32 -15.56
C GLU A 604 -24.31 -6.27 -14.68
N ARG A 605 -24.95 -7.37 -14.24
CA ARG A 605 -24.28 -8.44 -13.48
C ARG A 605 -23.08 -9.01 -14.26
N LEU A 606 -22.10 -9.52 -13.54
CA LEU A 606 -21.02 -10.28 -14.17
C LEU A 606 -21.54 -11.65 -14.62
N SER A 607 -21.12 -12.10 -15.80
CA SER A 607 -21.49 -13.40 -16.34
C SER A 607 -20.51 -14.46 -15.81
N PRO A 608 -20.93 -15.39 -14.93
CA PRO A 608 -20.05 -16.47 -14.49
C PRO A 608 -19.78 -17.44 -15.64
N ARG A 609 -18.57 -17.99 -15.70
CA ARG A 609 -18.23 -19.06 -16.64
C ARG A 609 -19.03 -20.32 -16.30
N THR A 610 -19.47 -21.02 -17.33
CA THR A 610 -20.20 -22.28 -17.20
C THR A 610 -19.24 -23.46 -17.30
N GLY A 611 -19.52 -24.53 -16.54
CA GLY A 611 -18.69 -25.74 -16.52
C GLY A 611 -17.68 -25.79 -15.36
N PRO A 612 -16.92 -26.90 -15.25
CA PRO A 612 -15.88 -27.05 -14.25
C PRO A 612 -14.71 -26.11 -14.56
N LEU A 613 -14.19 -25.43 -13.52
CA LEU A 613 -13.02 -24.57 -13.62
C LEU A 613 -11.88 -25.15 -12.78
N PRO A 614 -10.62 -25.02 -13.23
CA PRO A 614 -9.46 -25.41 -12.43
C PRO A 614 -9.22 -24.36 -11.34
N TRP A 615 -9.23 -24.81 -10.09
CA TRP A 615 -8.94 -23.99 -8.92
C TRP A 615 -7.58 -24.41 -8.33
N PRO A 616 -6.62 -23.49 -8.22
CA PRO A 616 -5.35 -23.79 -7.57
C PRO A 616 -5.54 -24.04 -6.06
N THR A 617 -4.49 -24.53 -5.41
CA THR A 617 -4.43 -24.59 -3.94
C THR A 617 -4.68 -23.21 -3.34
N GLY A 618 -5.46 -23.14 -2.24
CA GLY A 618 -5.86 -21.89 -1.63
C GLY A 618 -7.37 -21.77 -1.45
N PHE A 619 -7.90 -20.54 -1.47
CA PHE A 619 -9.33 -20.29 -1.27
C PHE A 619 -10.12 -20.59 -2.55
N GLN A 620 -10.96 -21.62 -2.50
CA GLN A 620 -11.75 -22.09 -3.64
C GLN A 620 -13.23 -21.74 -3.44
N PRO A 621 -13.93 -21.24 -4.47
CA PRO A 621 -15.33 -20.83 -4.35
C PRO A 621 -16.27 -22.04 -4.23
N ARG A 622 -17.17 -22.00 -3.24
CA ARG A 622 -18.24 -22.99 -3.04
C ARG A 622 -19.55 -22.57 -3.70
N VAL A 623 -19.92 -21.31 -3.54
CA VAL A 623 -21.16 -20.75 -4.07
C VAL A 623 -20.97 -19.28 -4.45
N LEU A 624 -21.59 -18.89 -5.56
CA LEU A 624 -21.78 -17.52 -5.99
C LEU A 624 -23.24 -17.14 -5.78
N VAL A 625 -23.49 -16.15 -4.93
CA VAL A 625 -24.80 -15.53 -4.75
C VAL A 625 -24.82 -14.22 -5.51
N GLN A 626 -25.73 -14.09 -6.48
CA GLN A 626 -25.91 -12.89 -7.29
C GLN A 626 -27.14 -12.12 -6.81
N CYS A 627 -26.92 -10.93 -6.26
CA CYS A 627 -27.99 -10.01 -5.91
C CYS A 627 -28.66 -9.44 -7.16
N LEU A 628 -29.99 -9.31 -7.11
CA LEU A 628 -30.79 -8.60 -8.09
C LEU A 628 -31.57 -7.49 -7.36
N PRO A 629 -31.49 -6.22 -7.83
CA PRO A 629 -30.59 -5.68 -8.84
C PRO A 629 -29.09 -5.87 -8.51
N PRO A 630 -28.18 -5.92 -9.50
CA PRO A 630 -26.75 -6.13 -9.32
C PRO A 630 -26.03 -4.86 -8.81
N ALA A 631 -26.50 -4.35 -7.67
CA ALA A 631 -25.95 -3.19 -6.99
C ALA A 631 -24.77 -3.57 -6.09
N ALA A 632 -23.91 -2.59 -5.79
CA ALA A 632 -22.77 -2.79 -4.91
C ALA A 632 -23.19 -3.28 -3.52
N VAL A 633 -22.48 -4.29 -3.02
CA VAL A 633 -22.72 -4.84 -1.68
C VAL A 633 -22.13 -3.88 -0.65
N THR A 634 -22.96 -3.41 0.27
CA THR A 634 -22.62 -2.38 1.26
C THR A 634 -22.31 -2.95 2.64
N ALA A 635 -22.86 -4.13 2.95
CA ALA A 635 -22.61 -4.86 4.19
C ALA A 635 -22.58 -6.36 3.92
N VAL A 636 -21.74 -7.10 4.65
CA VAL A 636 -21.70 -8.57 4.61
C VAL A 636 -21.34 -9.10 5.98
N THR A 637 -21.91 -10.24 6.35
CA THR A 637 -21.50 -11.00 7.54
C THR A 637 -21.65 -12.49 7.28
N LEU A 638 -20.74 -13.29 7.85
CA LEU A 638 -20.63 -14.73 7.63
C LEU A 638 -20.73 -15.44 8.98
N HIS A 639 -21.70 -16.36 9.12
CA HIS A 639 -21.79 -17.25 10.28
C HIS A 639 -21.48 -18.68 9.83
N THR A 640 -20.27 -19.14 10.13
CA THR A 640 -19.78 -20.43 9.64
C THR A 640 -20.39 -21.62 10.37
N GLU A 641 -20.79 -21.45 11.64
CA GLU A 641 -21.43 -22.52 12.41
C GLU A 641 -22.86 -22.79 11.94
N TRP A 642 -23.56 -21.75 11.50
CA TRP A 642 -24.93 -21.87 10.99
C TRP A 642 -24.97 -22.10 9.48
N SER A 643 -23.81 -22.07 8.82
CA SER A 643 -23.68 -22.10 7.38
C SER A 643 -24.51 -21.02 6.66
N LEU A 644 -24.54 -19.82 7.24
CA LEU A 644 -25.32 -18.68 6.74
C LEU A 644 -24.43 -17.52 6.32
N VAL A 645 -24.82 -16.83 5.25
CA VAL A 645 -24.24 -15.55 4.84
C VAL A 645 -25.36 -14.54 4.69
N ALA A 646 -25.17 -13.35 5.26
CA ALA A 646 -26.07 -12.22 5.06
C ALA A 646 -25.32 -11.10 4.32
N PHE A 647 -26.02 -10.45 3.40
CA PHE A 647 -25.48 -9.38 2.57
C PHE A 647 -26.51 -8.27 2.38
N GLY A 648 -26.03 -7.04 2.27
CA GLY A 648 -26.84 -5.84 2.11
C GLY A 648 -26.41 -5.05 0.90
N THR A 649 -27.36 -4.37 0.24
CA THR A 649 -27.12 -3.43 -0.85
C THR A 649 -27.82 -2.10 -0.55
N SER A 650 -27.82 -1.19 -1.53
CA SER A 650 -28.64 0.02 -1.45
C SER A 650 -30.16 -0.24 -1.47
N HIS A 651 -30.61 -1.42 -1.89
CA HIS A 651 -32.03 -1.73 -2.12
C HIS A 651 -32.67 -2.58 -1.01
N GLY A 652 -31.85 -3.30 -0.24
CA GLY A 652 -32.32 -4.35 0.64
C GLY A 652 -31.18 -5.22 1.15
N PHE A 653 -31.53 -6.23 1.93
CA PHE A 653 -30.61 -7.28 2.39
C PHE A 653 -31.20 -8.66 2.18
N GLY A 654 -30.33 -9.65 2.07
CA GLY A 654 -30.69 -11.05 1.97
C GLY A 654 -29.94 -11.91 2.98
N LEU A 655 -30.56 -13.04 3.33
CA LEU A 655 -29.96 -14.14 4.08
C LEU A 655 -29.93 -15.38 3.19
N PHE A 656 -28.80 -16.06 3.13
CA PHE A 656 -28.59 -17.19 2.25
C PHE A 656 -27.94 -18.35 3.00
N ASP A 657 -28.49 -19.56 2.81
CA ASP A 657 -27.94 -20.81 3.31
C ASP A 657 -27.02 -21.39 2.23
N TYR A 658 -25.71 -21.27 2.45
CA TYR A 658 -24.72 -21.74 1.48
C TYR A 658 -24.42 -23.24 1.59
N GLN A 659 -24.89 -23.91 2.64
CA GLN A 659 -24.85 -25.37 2.73
C GLN A 659 -25.90 -25.98 1.81
N ARG A 660 -27.12 -25.43 1.82
CA ARG A 660 -28.21 -25.81 0.90
C ARG A 660 -28.13 -25.18 -0.48
N LYS A 661 -27.41 -24.07 -0.60
CA LYS A 661 -27.39 -23.21 -1.79
C LYS A 661 -28.78 -22.61 -2.08
N SER A 662 -29.52 -22.23 -1.04
CA SER A 662 -30.88 -21.69 -1.14
C SER A 662 -31.04 -20.34 -0.42
N PRO A 663 -31.80 -19.38 -0.98
CA PRO A 663 -32.16 -18.16 -0.27
C PRO A 663 -33.07 -18.48 0.94
N VAL A 664 -32.84 -17.78 2.05
CA VAL A 664 -33.65 -17.87 3.27
C VAL A 664 -34.54 -16.64 3.42
N LEU A 665 -34.00 -15.45 3.15
CA LEU A 665 -34.71 -14.18 3.23
C LEU A 665 -34.23 -13.25 2.12
N ALA A 666 -35.15 -12.50 1.53
CA ALA A 666 -34.87 -11.31 0.74
C ALA A 666 -35.80 -10.19 1.23
N ARG A 667 -35.25 -9.09 1.72
CA ARG A 667 -36.02 -7.97 2.26
C ARG A 667 -35.66 -6.68 1.55
N CYS A 668 -36.64 -6.07 0.89
CA CYS A 668 -36.53 -4.71 0.36
C CYS A 668 -36.60 -3.68 1.50
N THR A 669 -35.73 -2.68 1.46
CA THR A 669 -35.66 -1.57 2.44
C THR A 669 -35.88 -0.19 1.83
N LEU A 670 -36.17 -0.12 0.52
CA LEU A 670 -36.48 1.14 -0.16
C LEU A 670 -37.82 1.72 0.33
N HIS A 671 -38.02 3.03 0.18
CA HIS A 671 -39.34 3.61 0.42
C HIS A 671 -40.29 3.28 -0.77
N PRO A 672 -41.62 3.11 -0.58
CA PRO A 672 -42.54 2.81 -1.68
C PRO A 672 -42.53 3.83 -2.83
N ASN A 673 -42.19 5.09 -2.54
CA ASN A 673 -42.09 6.16 -3.54
C ASN A 673 -40.77 6.14 -4.33
N ASP A 674 -39.77 5.36 -3.89
CA ASP A 674 -38.46 5.26 -4.55
C ASP A 674 -38.54 4.30 -5.75
N SER A 675 -39.12 4.80 -6.85
CA SER A 675 -39.15 4.11 -8.15
C SER A 675 -37.82 4.20 -8.92
N LEU A 676 -36.91 5.09 -8.48
CA LEU A 676 -35.62 5.38 -9.11
C LEU A 676 -34.51 5.44 -8.05
N ALA A 677 -33.95 4.29 -7.68
CA ALA A 677 -32.68 4.28 -6.95
C ALA A 677 -31.56 4.64 -7.95
N MET A 678 -31.12 5.91 -7.93
CA MET A 678 -29.94 6.34 -8.69
C MET A 678 -28.68 5.68 -8.11
N GLU A 679 -27.66 5.49 -8.98
CA GLU A 679 -26.28 5.23 -8.57
C GLU A 679 -25.94 6.10 -7.35
N GLY A 680 -25.66 5.46 -6.22
CA GLY A 680 -25.27 6.19 -5.01
C GLY A 680 -24.06 7.10 -5.26
N PRO A 681 -23.85 8.13 -4.44
CA PRO A 681 -22.71 9.05 -4.54
C PRO A 681 -21.33 8.34 -4.55
N LEU A 682 -21.28 7.07 -4.13
CA LEU A 682 -20.09 6.20 -4.15
C LEU A 682 -19.60 5.81 -5.56
N SER A 683 -20.44 5.82 -6.60
CA SER A 683 -19.99 5.51 -7.98
C SER A 683 -19.62 6.76 -8.79
N ARG A 684 -20.31 7.89 -8.57
CA ARG A 684 -20.13 9.13 -9.36
C ARG A 684 -18.76 9.78 -9.15
N VAL A 685 -18.19 9.73 -7.94
CA VAL A 685 -16.84 10.26 -7.68
C VAL A 685 -15.76 9.43 -8.39
N LYS A 686 -16.00 8.13 -8.62
CA LYS A 686 -15.11 7.24 -9.39
C LYS A 686 -15.30 7.39 -10.92
N SER A 687 -16.48 7.83 -11.37
CA SER A 687 -16.83 8.04 -12.78
C SER A 687 -16.04 9.15 -13.47
N LEU A 688 -15.60 10.20 -12.76
CA LEU A 688 -14.75 11.25 -13.34
C LEU A 688 -13.33 10.74 -13.66
N LYS A 689 -12.75 9.90 -12.80
CA LYS A 689 -11.50 9.17 -13.07
C LYS A 689 -11.68 8.13 -14.20
N LYS A 690 -12.88 7.54 -14.35
CA LYS A 690 -13.25 6.57 -15.39
C LYS A 690 -13.22 7.18 -16.80
N SER A 691 -13.78 8.38 -16.97
CA SER A 691 -13.75 9.13 -18.25
C SER A 691 -12.32 9.43 -18.71
N LEU A 692 -11.46 9.92 -17.80
CA LEU A 692 -10.05 10.19 -18.11
C LEU A 692 -9.30 8.89 -18.46
N ARG A 693 -9.40 7.84 -17.64
CA ARG A 693 -8.64 6.57 -17.80
C ARG A 693 -9.07 5.77 -19.03
N GLN A 694 -10.37 5.74 -19.37
CA GLN A 694 -10.83 5.11 -20.60
C GLN A 694 -10.46 5.90 -21.86
N SER A 695 -10.38 7.24 -21.78
CA SER A 695 -9.93 8.05 -22.92
C SER A 695 -8.47 7.74 -23.31
N PHE A 696 -7.58 7.53 -22.34
CA PHE A 696 -6.18 7.18 -22.59
C PHE A 696 -6.02 5.81 -23.26
N ARG A 697 -6.85 4.81 -22.90
CA ARG A 697 -6.87 3.50 -23.60
C ARG A 697 -7.31 3.64 -25.06
N ARG A 698 -8.33 4.46 -25.33
CA ARG A 698 -8.84 4.67 -26.70
C ARG A 698 -7.82 5.41 -27.57
N ILE A 699 -7.07 6.35 -26.99
CA ILE A 699 -5.99 7.10 -27.66
C ILE A 699 -4.78 6.21 -27.98
N ARG A 700 -4.41 5.27 -27.10
CA ARG A 700 -3.34 4.29 -27.37
C ARG A 700 -3.76 3.22 -28.40
N LYS A 701 -5.02 2.78 -28.40
CA LYS A 701 -5.54 1.82 -29.40
C LYS A 701 -5.75 2.44 -30.81
N SER A 702 -6.05 3.74 -30.91
CA SER A 702 -6.37 4.34 -32.21
C SER A 702 -5.16 4.72 -33.08
N ARG A 703 -3.92 4.54 -32.62
CA ARG A 703 -2.71 4.90 -33.40
C ARG A 703 -2.07 3.76 -34.18
N VAL A 704 -2.62 2.54 -34.13
CA VAL A 704 -2.15 1.41 -34.94
C VAL A 704 -2.90 1.27 -36.28
N SER A 705 -3.96 2.04 -36.52
CA SER A 705 -4.63 2.09 -37.83
C SER A 705 -4.40 3.44 -38.51
N GLY A 706 -3.56 3.44 -39.55
CA GLY A 706 -3.20 4.62 -40.32
C GLY A 706 -4.40 5.27 -41.01
N LYS A 707 -4.73 6.52 -40.62
CA LYS A 707 -5.16 7.58 -41.54
C LYS A 707 -5.08 8.95 -40.87
N LYS A 708 -4.30 9.85 -41.49
CA LYS A 708 -4.12 11.27 -41.13
C LYS A 708 -5.46 12.00 -41.00
N ARG A 709 -5.64 12.74 -39.89
CA ARG A 709 -6.33 14.03 -39.86
C ARG A 709 -5.68 14.93 -38.81
N ALA A 710 -5.35 16.15 -39.22
CA ALA A 710 -4.77 17.20 -38.39
C ALA A 710 -5.87 18.09 -37.79
N ALA A 711 -5.72 18.52 -36.54
CA ALA A 711 -6.28 19.78 -36.02
C ALA A 711 -5.73 20.14 -34.62
N ASN A 712 -5.38 21.42 -34.47
CA ASN A 712 -4.91 22.14 -33.27
C ASN A 712 -5.93 22.17 -32.12
N THR A 713 -5.56 21.74 -30.91
CA THR A 713 -6.31 22.04 -29.66
C THR A 713 -5.45 22.16 -28.38
N ASN A 714 -4.13 22.32 -28.47
CA ASN A 714 -3.25 22.27 -27.28
C ASN A 714 -3.22 23.54 -26.39
N SER A 715 -3.68 24.71 -26.85
CA SER A 715 -3.52 25.96 -26.06
C SER A 715 -4.56 26.13 -24.94
N LYS A 716 -5.81 25.66 -25.12
CA LYS A 716 -6.89 25.91 -24.15
C LYS A 716 -6.88 25.00 -22.91
N LEU A 717 -6.21 23.85 -22.98
CA LEU A 717 -6.06 22.91 -21.85
C LEU A 717 -4.95 23.33 -20.88
N GLN A 718 -3.98 24.11 -21.35
CA GLN A 718 -2.85 24.54 -20.55
C GLN A 718 -3.19 25.79 -19.72
N GLU A 719 -4.03 26.69 -20.22
CA GLU A 719 -4.57 27.84 -19.46
C GLU A 719 -5.57 27.42 -18.37
N ALA A 720 -6.40 26.40 -18.61
CA ALA A 720 -7.35 25.89 -17.62
C ALA A 720 -6.67 25.21 -16.42
N ASN A 721 -5.50 24.59 -16.63
CA ASN A 721 -4.71 23.99 -15.56
C ASN A 721 -3.89 25.01 -14.77
N ALA A 722 -3.49 26.13 -15.38
CA ALA A 722 -2.79 27.22 -14.70
C ALA A 722 -3.72 27.99 -13.74
N GLN A 723 -4.98 28.20 -14.12
CA GLN A 723 -5.98 28.89 -13.29
C GLN A 723 -6.45 28.08 -12.07
N LEU A 724 -6.31 26.75 -12.11
CA LEU A 724 -6.57 25.86 -10.97
C LEU A 724 -5.39 25.76 -9.99
N ALA A 725 -4.17 26.11 -10.43
CA ALA A 725 -2.97 26.09 -9.60
C ALA A 725 -2.82 27.35 -8.72
N GLU A 726 -3.54 28.44 -9.02
CA GLU A 726 -3.48 29.70 -8.27
C GLU A 726 -4.47 29.78 -7.08
N GLN A 727 -5.26 28.74 -6.80
CA GLN A 727 -6.24 28.72 -5.70
C GLN A 727 -6.01 27.59 -4.67
N ALA A 728 -4.91 27.67 -3.92
CA ALA A 728 -4.71 27.04 -2.59
C ALA A 728 -3.49 27.76 -1.94
N CYS A 729 -3.45 28.30 -0.72
CA CYS A 729 -4.21 28.19 0.54
C CYS A 729 -4.23 29.55 1.29
N PRO A 730 -4.91 29.66 2.45
CA PRO A 730 -4.28 30.30 3.60
C PRO A 730 -4.09 29.36 4.80
N HIS A 731 -3.10 29.75 5.60
CA HIS A 731 -2.45 29.12 6.75
C HIS A 731 -3.34 28.76 7.96
N ASP A 732 -2.79 27.83 8.76
CA ASP A 732 -2.97 27.59 10.20
C ASP A 732 -4.34 27.94 10.81
N VAL A 733 -5.20 26.92 10.90
CA VAL A 733 -6.33 26.92 11.83
C VAL A 733 -6.22 25.70 12.72
N GLU A 734 -5.85 25.97 13.97
CA GLU A 734 -5.95 25.08 15.12
C GLU A 734 -7.35 24.45 15.14
N MET A 735 -7.44 23.15 14.84
CA MET A 735 -8.72 22.42 14.75
C MET A 735 -9.28 22.19 16.14
N THR A 736 -10.08 23.13 16.63
CA THR A 736 -11.08 22.84 17.66
C THR A 736 -12.21 22.00 17.03
N PRO A 737 -12.78 21.01 17.75
CA PRO A 737 -13.81 20.15 17.20
C PRO A 737 -15.08 20.97 16.91
N VAL A 738 -15.30 21.28 15.63
CA VAL A 738 -16.51 21.97 15.17
C VAL A 738 -17.68 20.98 15.20
N GLN A 739 -18.44 21.01 16.29
CA GLN A 739 -19.72 20.32 16.39
C GLN A 739 -20.77 21.11 15.59
N ARG A 740 -20.82 20.91 14.26
CA ARG A 740 -21.92 21.43 13.43
C ARG A 740 -23.22 20.75 13.87
N ARG A 741 -24.23 21.53 14.24
CA ARG A 741 -25.62 21.05 14.34
C ARG A 741 -26.08 20.68 12.93
N ILE A 742 -26.29 19.41 12.69
CA ILE A 742 -26.89 18.89 11.45
C ILE A 742 -28.35 18.62 11.77
N GLU A 743 -29.25 19.22 10.99
CA GLU A 743 -30.68 18.98 11.09
C GLU A 743 -31.01 17.54 10.66
N PRO A 744 -32.04 16.89 11.25
CA PRO A 744 -32.43 15.54 10.87
C PRO A 744 -32.74 15.46 9.38
N ARG A 745 -32.17 14.46 8.68
CA ARG A 745 -32.42 14.25 7.24
C ARG A 745 -33.90 13.95 7.02
N SER A 746 -34.49 14.56 5.98
CA SER A 746 -35.88 14.33 5.59
C SER A 746 -36.07 12.90 5.05
N ALA A 747 -37.30 12.39 5.09
CA ALA A 747 -37.65 11.06 4.59
C ALA A 747 -37.54 10.92 3.05
N ASP A 748 -37.33 12.03 2.34
CA ASP A 748 -37.22 12.10 0.87
C ASP A 748 -35.79 11.86 0.34
N ASP A 749 -34.85 11.45 1.20
CA ASP A 749 -33.48 11.13 0.80
C ASP A 749 -33.42 9.76 0.09
N SER A 750 -33.08 9.75 -1.20
CA SER A 750 -32.97 8.56 -2.08
C SER A 750 -32.00 7.46 -1.60
N LEU A 751 -31.30 7.68 -0.49
CA LEU A 751 -30.36 6.75 0.13
C LEU A 751 -30.87 6.17 1.46
N SER A 752 -32.13 6.41 1.84
CA SER A 752 -32.71 5.96 3.10
C SER A 752 -32.66 4.43 3.27
N GLY A 753 -32.93 3.68 2.20
CA GLY A 753 -32.97 2.22 2.21
C GLY A 753 -31.61 1.51 2.27
N VAL A 754 -30.47 2.21 2.21
CA VAL A 754 -29.15 1.56 2.15
C VAL A 754 -28.86 0.80 3.43
N VAL A 755 -28.51 -0.49 3.30
CA VAL A 755 -28.11 -1.33 4.43
C VAL A 755 -26.65 -1.05 4.77
N ARG A 756 -26.35 -0.70 6.02
CA ARG A 756 -25.03 -0.23 6.47
C ARG A 756 -24.28 -1.26 7.31
N CYS A 757 -24.99 -2.05 8.12
CA CYS A 757 -24.40 -3.10 8.94
C CYS A 757 -25.34 -4.32 9.05
N LEU A 758 -24.72 -5.48 9.25
CA LEU A 758 -25.38 -6.76 9.48
C LEU A 758 -24.66 -7.47 10.63
N TYR A 759 -25.39 -8.10 11.54
CA TYR A 759 -24.82 -8.74 12.72
C TYR A 759 -25.59 -10.00 13.08
N PHE A 760 -24.88 -11.10 13.33
CA PHE A 760 -25.46 -12.33 13.85
C PHE A 760 -25.26 -12.40 15.37
N ALA A 761 -26.25 -12.91 16.09
CA ALA A 761 -26.20 -13.06 17.54
C ALA A 761 -27.04 -14.25 17.99
N ASP A 762 -26.57 -15.03 18.96
CA ASP A 762 -27.42 -15.97 19.71
C ASP A 762 -27.93 -15.26 20.97
N THR A 763 -29.20 -14.89 20.99
CA THR A 763 -29.78 -14.06 22.05
C THR A 763 -31.30 -14.28 22.17
N PHE A 764 -31.91 -13.61 23.14
CA PHE A 764 -33.33 -13.74 23.46
C PHE A 764 -34.17 -12.79 22.60
N LEU A 765 -34.86 -13.31 21.57
CA LEU A 765 -35.87 -12.56 20.81
C LEU A 765 -37.22 -13.27 20.99
N ARG A 766 -38.24 -12.59 21.54
CA ARG A 766 -39.55 -13.20 21.81
C ARG A 766 -40.29 -13.47 20.48
N ASP A 767 -40.92 -14.64 20.38
CA ASP A 767 -41.80 -15.01 19.27
C ASP A 767 -42.98 -14.04 19.20
N GLY A 768 -43.19 -13.42 18.04
CA GLY A 768 -44.39 -12.64 17.77
C GLY A 768 -45.55 -13.58 17.47
N GLU A 769 -46.47 -13.78 18.41
CA GLU A 769 -47.74 -14.45 18.11
C GLU A 769 -48.63 -13.56 17.23
N ALA A 770 -49.01 -14.08 16.07
CA ALA A 770 -50.16 -13.62 15.31
C ALA A 770 -51.44 -13.98 16.08
N GLY A 771 -52.19 -12.99 16.55
CA GLY A 771 -53.47 -13.20 17.22
C GLY A 771 -54.36 -11.96 17.17
N GLY A 772 -55.40 -12.01 16.34
CA GLY A 772 -56.40 -10.96 16.23
C GLY A 772 -57.15 -10.74 17.54
N GLY A 773 -57.35 -9.47 17.89
CA GLY A 773 -58.14 -9.04 19.04
C GLY A 773 -58.39 -7.53 19.00
N THR A 774 -59.66 -7.18 18.93
CA THR A 774 -60.24 -5.85 18.70
C THR A 774 -60.14 -4.86 19.86
N GLY A 775 -59.96 -3.56 19.56
CA GLY A 775 -60.48 -2.43 20.36
C GLY A 775 -59.45 -1.35 20.77
N PRO A 776 -59.67 -0.05 20.49
CA PRO A 776 -58.75 1.02 20.82
C PRO A 776 -58.99 1.53 22.26
N GLY A 777 -57.94 1.50 23.09
CA GLY A 777 -57.90 2.21 24.35
C GLY A 777 -56.74 3.19 24.34
N GLU A 778 -57.04 4.47 24.12
CA GLU A 778 -56.09 5.57 24.28
C GLU A 778 -55.65 5.67 25.75
N MET A 779 -54.36 5.47 26.02
CA MET A 779 -53.65 6.19 27.08
C MET A 779 -52.25 6.52 26.58
N GLY A 780 -52.01 7.81 26.33
CA GLY A 780 -50.70 8.34 26.03
C GLY A 780 -49.80 8.26 27.27
N LEU A 781 -48.64 7.61 27.12
CA LEU A 781 -47.55 7.70 28.08
C LEU A 781 -46.23 7.90 27.33
N SER A 782 -45.61 9.04 27.59
CA SER A 782 -44.23 9.35 27.23
C SER A 782 -43.28 8.48 28.04
N TRP A 783 -42.23 7.94 27.41
CA TRP A 783 -41.23 7.15 28.13
C TRP A 783 -40.06 8.01 28.62
N PRO A 784 -39.62 7.85 29.88
CA PRO A 784 -38.39 8.43 30.37
C PRO A 784 -37.21 7.67 29.77
N SER A 785 -36.33 8.38 29.06
CA SER A 785 -35.02 7.84 28.71
C SER A 785 -34.21 7.65 29.99
N ARG A 786 -34.00 6.41 30.45
CA ARG A 786 -33.01 6.14 31.49
C ARG A 786 -31.61 6.39 30.91
N LYS A 787 -31.07 7.57 31.19
CA LYS A 787 -29.63 7.85 31.04
C LYS A 787 -28.90 7.02 32.09
N TRP A 788 -28.19 5.99 31.65
CA TRP A 788 -27.20 5.34 32.48
C TRP A 788 -25.95 6.21 32.49
N VAL A 789 -25.69 6.85 33.63
CA VAL A 789 -24.34 7.25 34.01
C VAL A 789 -23.81 6.06 34.80
N VAL A 790 -22.66 5.53 34.41
CA VAL A 790 -21.94 4.55 35.23
C VAL A 790 -21.66 5.22 36.57
N VAL A 791 -22.32 4.74 37.62
CA VAL A 791 -22.00 5.05 39.01
C VAL A 791 -21.53 3.73 39.59
N GLU A 792 -20.22 3.62 39.85
CA GLU A 792 -19.70 2.56 40.72
C GLU A 792 -19.55 3.15 42.12
N GLU A 793 -20.24 2.56 43.08
CA GLU A 793 -19.75 2.53 44.46
C GLU A 793 -19.54 1.06 44.84
N GLY A 794 -18.33 0.80 45.34
CA GLY A 794 -17.85 -0.34 46.12
C GLY A 794 -18.57 -1.70 46.05
N TRP A 795 -17.84 -2.70 45.56
CA TRP A 795 -17.78 -4.08 46.06
C TRP A 795 -18.87 -4.52 47.06
N ASP A 796 -20.09 -4.76 46.58
CA ASP A 796 -20.89 -5.96 46.86
C ASP A 796 -22.21 -5.89 46.09
N HIS A 797 -22.64 -7.04 45.56
CA HIS A 797 -23.82 -7.15 44.72
C HIS A 797 -25.13 -6.89 45.48
N THR A 798 -25.79 -5.75 45.27
CA THR A 798 -27.26 -5.62 45.38
C THR A 798 -27.78 -4.37 44.64
N PHE A 799 -28.79 -4.53 43.79
CA PHE A 799 -29.41 -3.42 43.04
C PHE A 799 -30.49 -2.73 43.90
N GLN A 800 -30.40 -1.41 44.10
CA GLN A 800 -31.46 -0.63 44.76
C GLN A 800 -31.99 0.48 43.84
N GLU A 801 -33.31 0.60 43.75
CA GLU A 801 -34.03 1.62 43.00
C GLU A 801 -34.22 2.88 43.87
N VAL A 802 -33.86 4.06 43.36
CA VAL A 802 -34.09 5.33 44.07
C VAL A 802 -35.31 6.03 43.47
N SER A 803 -36.45 5.95 44.17
CA SER A 803 -37.66 6.72 43.89
C SER A 803 -37.64 8.05 44.65
N GLY A 804 -37.91 9.16 43.98
CA GLY A 804 -38.14 10.47 44.61
C GLY A 804 -39.55 10.58 45.20
N GLU A 805 -39.64 11.16 46.39
CA GLU A 805 -40.88 11.40 47.15
C GLU A 805 -41.80 12.44 46.48
N GLU A 806 -43.09 12.13 46.38
CA GLU A 806 -44.18 13.08 46.65
C GLU A 806 -45.29 12.35 47.43
N GLY A 807 -45.78 13.00 48.48
CA GLY A 807 -46.62 12.41 49.51
C GLY A 807 -48.09 12.22 49.12
N GLY A 808 -48.69 11.16 49.66
CA GLY A 808 -50.12 10.92 49.67
C GLY A 808 -50.43 9.73 50.57
N ALA A 809 -50.87 10.00 51.79
CA ALA A 809 -51.26 8.98 52.76
C ALA A 809 -52.58 8.30 52.37
N CYS A 810 -52.61 6.97 52.33
CA CYS A 810 -53.81 6.19 52.60
C CYS A 810 -53.42 4.75 53.01
N SER A 811 -53.75 4.38 54.24
CA SER A 811 -53.52 3.06 54.82
C SER A 811 -54.71 2.14 54.58
N VAL A 812 -54.52 0.99 53.93
CA VAL A 812 -55.41 -0.18 54.09
C VAL A 812 -54.64 -1.51 53.96
N GLN A 813 -54.83 -2.31 55.01
CA GLN A 813 -54.60 -3.72 55.32
C GLN A 813 -54.01 -4.71 54.29
N ALA A 814 -53.11 -5.53 54.82
CA ALA A 814 -52.65 -6.81 54.29
C ALA A 814 -53.77 -7.84 54.24
N ASP A 815 -53.89 -8.57 53.12
CA ASP A 815 -54.17 -10.01 53.13
C ASP A 815 -53.95 -10.64 51.74
N THR A 816 -53.52 -11.91 51.76
CA THR A 816 -53.47 -12.92 50.68
C THR A 816 -52.42 -12.83 49.57
N LEU A 817 -51.35 -13.62 49.75
CA LEU A 817 -50.52 -14.22 48.68
C LEU A 817 -51.38 -15.08 47.73
N PRO A 818 -51.05 -15.11 46.43
CA PRO A 818 -51.09 -16.37 45.70
C PRO A 818 -49.73 -16.67 45.03
N HIS A 819 -49.23 -17.87 45.33
CA HIS A 819 -48.30 -18.70 44.58
C HIS A 819 -47.46 -18.07 43.47
N CYS A 820 -46.14 -18.06 43.72
CA CYS A 820 -45.09 -17.91 42.72
C CYS A 820 -45.30 -18.87 41.54
N LEU A 821 -45.67 -18.32 40.38
CA LEU A 821 -45.36 -18.94 39.10
C LEU A 821 -43.88 -18.65 38.80
N SER A 822 -43.09 -19.71 38.65
CA SER A 822 -41.74 -19.65 38.08
C SER A 822 -41.76 -18.89 36.75
N PRO A 823 -40.81 -17.99 36.46
CA PRO A 823 -40.71 -17.38 35.14
C PRO A 823 -40.44 -18.50 34.13
N ALA A 824 -41.29 -18.60 33.10
CA ALA A 824 -41.06 -19.49 31.96
C ALA A 824 -39.65 -19.23 31.40
N ALA A 825 -38.85 -20.27 31.23
CA ALA A 825 -37.50 -20.17 30.69
C ALA A 825 -37.55 -19.48 29.32
N ALA A 826 -37.02 -18.25 29.23
CA ALA A 826 -36.86 -17.59 27.95
C ALA A 826 -35.85 -18.39 27.14
N HIS A 827 -36.29 -19.00 26.03
CA HIS A 827 -35.39 -19.69 25.12
C HIS A 827 -34.61 -18.64 24.31
N HIS A 828 -33.28 -18.70 24.35
CA HIS A 828 -32.44 -17.95 23.40
C HIS A 828 -32.36 -18.70 22.07
N GLY A 829 -32.03 -18.00 21.00
CA GLY A 829 -31.78 -18.64 19.73
C GLY A 829 -31.01 -17.76 18.74
N PRO A 830 -30.63 -18.34 17.59
CA PRO A 830 -29.96 -17.62 16.51
C PRO A 830 -30.78 -16.43 16.01
N THR A 831 -30.15 -15.27 15.85
CA THR A 831 -30.77 -14.05 15.34
C THR A 831 -29.88 -13.35 14.32
N MET A 832 -30.51 -12.60 13.41
CA MET A 832 -29.84 -11.70 12.47
C MET A 832 -30.39 -10.28 12.63
N TRP A 833 -29.48 -9.31 12.69
CA TRP A 833 -29.76 -7.90 12.84
C TRP A 833 -29.28 -7.15 11.59
N ALA A 834 -30.09 -6.20 11.11
CA ALA A 834 -29.76 -5.35 9.98
C ALA A 834 -30.02 -3.87 10.31
N GLY A 835 -29.03 -3.00 10.08
CA GLY A 835 -29.15 -1.56 10.29
C GLY A 835 -29.11 -0.80 8.97
N THR A 836 -30.00 0.18 8.79
CA THR A 836 -30.12 0.98 7.56
C THR A 836 -29.63 2.42 7.74
N ASN A 837 -29.52 3.11 6.62
CA ASN A 837 -29.15 4.51 6.54
C ASN A 837 -30.25 5.45 7.07
N SER A 838 -31.52 5.01 7.08
CA SER A 838 -32.66 5.71 7.69
C SER A 838 -32.74 5.60 9.22
N GLY A 839 -31.80 4.91 9.86
CA GLY A 839 -31.87 4.63 11.30
C GLY A 839 -32.85 3.53 11.67
N SER A 840 -33.25 2.67 10.72
CA SER A 840 -34.10 1.51 10.97
C SER A 840 -33.23 0.30 11.32
N VAL A 841 -33.67 -0.50 12.29
CA VAL A 841 -33.02 -1.75 12.71
C VAL A 841 -34.03 -2.88 12.64
N PHE A 842 -33.71 -3.92 11.88
CA PHE A 842 -34.52 -5.13 11.76
C PHE A 842 -33.83 -6.27 12.50
N ALA A 843 -34.59 -7.03 13.30
CA ALA A 843 -34.12 -8.21 14.01
C ALA A 843 -34.97 -9.42 13.63
N TYR A 844 -34.33 -10.45 13.07
CA TYR A 844 -34.95 -11.71 12.70
C TYR A 844 -34.52 -12.81 13.66
N ALA A 845 -35.48 -13.60 14.15
CA ALA A 845 -35.22 -14.89 14.76
C ALA A 845 -34.99 -15.92 13.65
N LEU A 846 -34.00 -16.79 13.82
CA LEU A 846 -33.63 -17.81 12.84
C LEU A 846 -33.84 -19.19 13.45
N GLU A 847 -34.66 -20.02 12.80
CA GLU A 847 -34.74 -21.44 13.11
C GLU A 847 -33.64 -22.18 12.36
N VAL A 848 -32.54 -22.48 13.06
CA VAL A 848 -31.40 -23.23 12.51
C VAL A 848 -31.51 -24.69 12.95
N PRO A 849 -31.85 -25.66 12.06
CA PRO A 849 -31.90 -27.05 12.50
C PRO A 849 -30.56 -27.55 13.02
N ALA A 850 -30.55 -28.11 14.22
CA ALA A 850 -29.36 -28.70 14.84
C ALA A 850 -28.91 -29.94 14.05
N ALA A 851 -27.60 -30.16 13.98
CA ALA A 851 -27.05 -31.43 13.52
C ALA A 851 -27.44 -32.54 14.53
N ALA A 852 -27.92 -33.69 14.04
CA ALA A 852 -28.23 -34.81 14.91
C ALA A 852 -26.97 -35.23 15.69
N ALA A 853 -27.12 -35.57 16.98
CA ALA A 853 -25.99 -35.95 17.83
C ALA A 853 -25.14 -37.06 17.18
N GLY A 854 -23.93 -36.70 16.72
CA GLY A 854 -22.98 -37.59 16.04
C GLY A 854 -22.86 -37.44 14.51
N GLY A 855 -23.60 -36.53 13.87
CA GLY A 855 -23.47 -36.25 12.43
C GLY A 855 -22.87 -34.88 12.12
N GLU A 856 -21.89 -34.81 11.21
CA GLU A 856 -21.30 -33.53 10.73
C GLU A 856 -22.22 -32.74 9.79
N LYS A 857 -23.39 -33.28 9.40
CA LYS A 857 -24.29 -32.68 8.40
C LYS A 857 -25.62 -32.25 9.02
N ARG A 858 -25.96 -30.98 8.81
CA ARG A 858 -27.27 -30.38 9.11
C ARG A 858 -28.40 -31.16 8.38
N PRO A 859 -29.55 -31.42 9.02
CA PRO A 859 -30.66 -32.19 8.43
C PRO A 859 -31.31 -31.49 7.22
N GLU A 860 -32.11 -32.23 6.44
CA GLU A 860 -32.80 -31.77 5.21
C GLU A 860 -33.89 -30.68 5.42
N ARG A 861 -34.20 -30.28 6.66
CA ARG A 861 -35.11 -29.14 6.94
C ARG A 861 -34.45 -27.78 6.68
N ALA A 862 -35.12 -26.92 5.91
CA ALA A 862 -34.68 -25.56 5.57
C ALA A 862 -34.54 -24.65 6.80
N VAL A 863 -33.74 -23.59 6.66
CA VAL A 863 -33.65 -22.51 7.65
C VAL A 863 -34.87 -21.62 7.48
N GLU A 864 -35.49 -21.22 8.58
CA GLU A 864 -36.58 -20.25 8.56
C GLU A 864 -36.12 -18.97 9.26
N ALA A 865 -36.55 -17.82 8.75
CA ALA A 865 -36.25 -16.52 9.32
C ALA A 865 -37.56 -15.75 9.55
N VAL A 866 -37.83 -15.42 10.80
CA VAL A 866 -39.06 -14.72 11.22
C VAL A 866 -38.69 -13.34 11.75
N LEU A 867 -39.34 -12.29 11.25
CA LEU A 867 -39.13 -10.94 11.75
C LEU A 867 -39.63 -10.85 13.19
N GLY A 868 -38.71 -10.66 14.14
CA GLY A 868 -39.06 -10.51 15.56
C GLY A 868 -39.27 -9.06 15.96
N LYS A 869 -38.38 -8.14 15.53
CA LYS A 869 -38.48 -6.71 15.85
C LYS A 869 -38.09 -5.82 14.69
N GLU A 870 -38.80 -4.70 14.56
CA GLU A 870 -38.43 -3.56 13.72
C GLU A 870 -38.39 -2.31 14.60
N VAL A 871 -37.27 -1.60 14.56
CA VAL A 871 -36.96 -0.52 15.49
C VAL A 871 -36.54 0.69 14.69
N GLN A 872 -37.22 1.82 14.88
CA GLN A 872 -36.86 3.08 14.24
C GLN A 872 -36.20 4.02 15.24
N LEU A 873 -34.95 4.42 14.96
CA LEU A 873 -34.29 5.47 15.74
C LEU A 873 -34.99 6.81 15.51
N MET A 874 -35.38 7.48 16.60
CA MET A 874 -36.07 8.78 16.55
C MET A 874 -35.28 9.87 15.81
N HIS A 875 -33.95 9.86 15.90
CA HIS A 875 -33.08 10.82 15.21
C HIS A 875 -32.81 10.44 13.73
N ARG A 876 -33.23 9.24 13.29
CA ARG A 876 -33.12 8.74 11.90
C ARG A 876 -31.71 8.78 11.29
N ALA A 877 -30.68 8.82 12.13
CA ALA A 877 -29.29 8.81 11.66
C ALA A 877 -28.87 7.39 11.23
N PRO A 878 -27.97 7.26 10.24
CA PRO A 878 -27.51 5.97 9.75
C PRO A 878 -26.95 5.08 10.87
N VAL A 879 -27.39 3.82 10.90
CA VAL A 879 -26.86 2.81 11.83
C VAL A 879 -25.51 2.31 11.31
N VAL A 880 -24.44 2.51 12.10
CA VAL A 880 -23.08 2.15 11.71
C VAL A 880 -22.66 0.77 12.22
N ALA A 881 -23.13 0.38 13.40
CA ALA A 881 -22.82 -0.92 14.00
C ALA A 881 -23.92 -1.35 14.99
N ILE A 882 -24.07 -2.67 15.11
CA ILE A 882 -24.94 -3.32 16.08
C ILE A 882 -24.09 -4.38 16.79
N ALA A 883 -24.20 -4.46 18.11
CA ALA A 883 -23.60 -5.52 18.91
C ALA A 883 -24.57 -5.96 20.00
N VAL A 884 -24.54 -7.23 20.37
CA VAL A 884 -25.30 -7.76 21.52
C VAL A 884 -24.32 -8.03 22.65
N LEU A 885 -24.70 -7.63 23.86
CA LEU A 885 -23.96 -7.75 25.09
C LEU A 885 -24.64 -8.81 25.98
N ASP A 886 -23.83 -9.69 26.57
CA ASP A 886 -24.27 -10.72 27.50
C ASP A 886 -24.69 -10.14 28.87
N GLY A 887 -25.07 -11.02 29.81
CA GLY A 887 -25.44 -10.62 31.18
C GLY A 887 -24.37 -9.87 31.97
N ARG A 888 -23.11 -9.93 31.54
CA ARG A 888 -21.95 -9.23 32.14
C ARG A 888 -21.57 -7.95 31.40
N GLY A 889 -22.32 -7.58 30.36
CA GLY A 889 -22.04 -6.44 29.51
C GLY A 889 -20.89 -6.66 28.53
N ARG A 890 -20.49 -7.90 28.28
CA ARG A 890 -19.46 -8.25 27.29
C ARG A 890 -20.10 -8.51 25.92
N PRO A 891 -19.50 -8.06 24.81
CA PRO A 891 -19.97 -8.42 23.48
C PRO A 891 -20.03 -9.95 23.31
N LEU A 892 -21.05 -10.44 22.59
CA LEU A 892 -21.10 -11.86 22.23
C LEU A 892 -19.86 -12.24 21.40
N PRO A 893 -19.32 -13.45 21.60
CA PRO A 893 -18.09 -13.90 20.96
C PRO A 893 -18.26 -14.12 19.45
N GLU A 894 -17.14 -14.17 18.71
CA GLU A 894 -17.14 -14.49 17.29
C GLU A 894 -17.69 -15.92 17.02
N PRO A 895 -18.22 -16.21 15.83
CA PRO A 895 -18.63 -17.57 15.47
C PRO A 895 -17.48 -18.58 15.70
N TYR A 896 -17.78 -19.71 16.36
CA TYR A 896 -16.83 -20.72 16.84
C TYR A 896 -15.86 -20.33 17.98
N GLU A 897 -15.86 -19.10 18.48
CA GLU A 897 -14.94 -18.72 19.55
C GLU A 897 -15.31 -19.40 20.88
N ALA A 898 -16.59 -19.37 21.28
CA ALA A 898 -17.07 -20.01 22.51
C ALA A 898 -16.91 -21.55 22.51
N SER A 899 -16.97 -22.20 21.33
CA SER A 899 -16.79 -23.66 21.23
C SER A 899 -15.31 -24.07 21.28
N ARG A 900 -14.38 -23.14 21.02
CA ARG A 900 -12.94 -23.35 21.09
C ARG A 900 -12.34 -22.91 22.43
N ASP A 901 -12.87 -21.84 23.02
CA ASP A 901 -12.52 -21.34 24.34
C ASP A 901 -13.77 -21.12 25.19
N LEU A 902 -14.07 -22.11 26.04
CA LEU A 902 -15.22 -22.07 26.95
C LEU A 902 -15.15 -20.90 27.94
N ALA A 903 -13.98 -20.30 28.16
CA ALA A 903 -13.86 -19.10 29.01
C ALA A 903 -14.47 -17.85 28.35
N GLN A 904 -14.63 -17.86 27.02
CA GLN A 904 -15.31 -16.82 26.25
C GLN A 904 -16.81 -17.10 26.06
N ALA A 905 -17.35 -18.16 26.67
CA ALA A 905 -18.78 -18.46 26.59
C ALA A 905 -19.60 -17.30 27.18
N PRO A 906 -20.66 -16.85 26.47
CA PRO A 906 -21.46 -15.71 26.91
C PRO A 906 -22.25 -16.05 28.17
N ASP A 907 -22.46 -15.05 29.03
CA ASP A 907 -23.34 -15.20 30.18
C ASP A 907 -24.81 -15.17 29.74
N MET A 908 -25.42 -16.36 29.69
CA MET A 908 -26.83 -16.56 29.33
C MET A 908 -27.78 -16.48 30.53
N GLN A 909 -27.27 -16.32 31.77
CA GLN A 909 -28.12 -16.25 32.97
C GLN A 909 -28.65 -14.84 33.22
N GLY A 910 -27.90 -13.80 32.81
CA GLY A 910 -28.33 -12.41 32.88
C GLY A 910 -29.08 -11.94 31.63
N GLY A 911 -29.92 -10.91 31.77
CA GLY A 911 -30.63 -10.33 30.64
C GLY A 911 -29.68 -9.64 29.65
N HIS A 912 -29.74 -10.03 28.38
CA HIS A 912 -28.90 -9.45 27.32
C HIS A 912 -29.31 -8.02 26.96
N ALA A 913 -28.36 -7.24 26.45
CA ALA A 913 -28.58 -5.90 25.92
C ALA A 913 -28.09 -5.77 24.49
N VAL A 914 -28.74 -4.95 23.67
CA VAL A 914 -28.26 -4.58 22.34
C VAL A 914 -27.70 -3.16 22.38
N LEU A 915 -26.50 -3.00 21.84
CA LEU A 915 -25.84 -1.74 21.56
C LEU A 915 -26.06 -1.40 20.08
N ILE A 916 -26.75 -0.29 19.84
CA ILE A 916 -26.96 0.28 18.51
C ILE A 916 -26.13 1.55 18.42
N ALA A 917 -25.14 1.55 17.54
CA ALA A 917 -24.34 2.72 17.22
C ALA A 917 -24.84 3.32 15.90
N SER A 918 -25.18 4.60 15.93
CA SER A 918 -25.48 5.41 14.75
C SER A 918 -24.41 6.48 14.56
N GLU A 919 -24.43 7.19 13.42
CA GLU A 919 -23.53 8.32 13.17
C GLU A 919 -23.64 9.44 14.25
N GLU A 920 -24.72 9.49 15.02
CA GLU A 920 -24.97 10.53 16.03
C GLU A 920 -24.99 10.06 17.48
N GLN A 921 -25.41 8.81 17.75
CA GLN A 921 -25.71 8.33 19.09
C GLN A 921 -25.35 6.85 19.28
N PHE A 922 -24.96 6.51 20.51
CA PHE A 922 -24.93 5.14 21.02
C PHE A 922 -26.16 4.90 21.90
N LYS A 923 -26.90 3.84 21.64
CA LYS A 923 -28.06 3.43 22.45
C LYS A 923 -27.87 2.00 22.94
N VAL A 924 -28.07 1.78 24.23
CA VAL A 924 -28.06 0.46 24.85
C VAL A 924 -29.42 0.19 25.44
N SER A 925 -30.03 -0.92 25.05
CA SER A 925 -31.37 -1.33 25.50
C SER A 925 -31.38 -2.83 25.78
N ARG A 926 -32.12 -3.29 26.80
CA ARG A 926 -32.32 -4.72 27.02
C ARG A 926 -33.05 -5.34 25.83
N VAL A 927 -32.58 -6.47 25.32
CA VAL A 927 -33.11 -7.10 24.10
C VAL A 927 -34.60 -7.38 24.22
N GLU A 928 -35.04 -7.88 25.38
CA GLU A 928 -36.44 -8.20 25.67
C GLU A 928 -37.37 -6.98 25.59
N THR A 929 -36.93 -5.83 26.08
CA THR A 929 -37.75 -4.61 26.20
C THR A 929 -37.64 -3.68 25.00
N LEU A 930 -36.92 -4.03 23.93
CA LEU A 930 -37.00 -3.26 22.68
C LEU A 930 -38.43 -3.29 22.15
N GLN A 931 -39.12 -2.15 22.18
CA GLN A 931 -40.46 -1.99 21.62
C GLN A 931 -40.39 -1.55 20.15
N ALA A 932 -41.37 -2.00 19.37
CA ALA A 932 -41.63 -1.53 18.01
C ALA A 932 -42.02 -0.03 18.02
N PRO A 933 -41.86 0.71 16.90
CA PRO A 933 -42.34 2.08 16.82
C PRO A 933 -43.85 2.13 17.13
N ALA A 934 -44.26 3.10 17.96
CA ALA A 934 -45.68 3.43 18.10
C ALA A 934 -46.18 3.93 16.73
N SER A 935 -47.18 3.23 16.18
CA SER A 935 -47.82 3.53 14.89
C SER A 935 -48.55 4.87 14.91
#